data_AF-A0A2E7HN39-F1
#
_entry.id   AF-A0A2E7HN39-F1
#
_cell.length_a   1.000
_cell.length_b   1.000
_cell.length_c   1.000
_cell.angle_alpha   90.00
_cell.angle_beta   90.00
_cell.angle_gamma   90.00
#
_symmetry.space_group_name_H-M   'P 1'
#
loop_
_entity.id
_entity.type
_entity.pdbx_description
1 polymer ?
#
loop_
_entity_poly.entity_id
_entity_poly.type
_entity_poly.pdbx_seq_one_letter_code
_entity_poly.pdbx_strand_id
1 'polypeptide(L)'
;MNIDRLIDRIEKALREEATTDPVFHALAKEYAKYRTQIDERLEHCVTLIRSGKDFAARELAEQPPDVLTLMEKLSFSNDGKWRGICDEKGLYVGPNWAEEHVDLLNGLYDKEITEDSPLFREYRTAARSRDEDKTFKILKMILKANPDHASARRHFAQLSVKIQESKIKELDGLIQAGREAEFLDLILEIEETDWVVAPKGEQWENALAVRVGVERRNAKLRLEETLIELASFRAADDWKGSLALIGEFFNLAQEHSLEGELDADDINVYNEYKEWAEELAEEAKAERELEGMVSGFKNRLAEMQQLEIAGGKSLETYLAEQNELRKFRQDFQDMGKSLSPEIMMDLQKAENQVKNRIQKLRGRTKMLWMVAVAVFLLIAASSVVALAYFSGLWGARSEAERIAKDTEYTPGQKWDELSAYSEKFRQDWRGIDYLNDEEIKKSLNQATTEVFEDASSNLVEEDQKKFLFKTQDKALLFLSKDDVQSKRADIITSMCDRILDQANQPTFEARTAKDFLEMFEEPPRIRNDDEGNPLPLKNVDYHRFQENDAVLDKLQEIAGTLARMEDSNDRMKERFDSLKQKVDRFDREVLIAWKKFRDTEEVDHGILAQEKYLDGLDTETREFSDSEAVDPNDYREVRDALRDLRKTWRSFSKEVESKSGSQIDTLLNEAEAIGNSVGRVEMAERPGKLKEMGEVLEKVTKINKSATEQMRMNSSQERRLGGLLEMRNEILKKIKKAGAATAGTGAAGSVDEYLFSLEEGLSADAFSGAEINDVRTVLANRNKFSNEKGELRKKLFLKGPPDIWEKLEKGEISLTTEDSKDEYEYLKSMMERYELLNLWSYQLVECSPVKTSRAGVYQTQKNPVAALTSYGEIQMDRMEKKFDDQGQPIANPSATVTQKGTFHWNGKREGRVFESTHFNGGVKGLMVDNGQLCPESRFLRLQIDRRMDPNTKTLVGPLMEMLEVVIADQTISPLLKAYLHMELVELMKKKPAAWGVALSSQLLRDYEELTTKVKVRIRPTDWMDGQAYKEIAAVLAQYYEQLGKRDYFPESRFTLDLLGQLQKIDFQYVGYVDSSGLQKFSATAPSIFWGLEKGGGRQLVQASARSSPNFQPHSPLIAASPSLDEILSQSYSKAKVQSGKYGTVSDLLPIDFSQD
;
A
#
# COMPACT_ATOMS: atom_id res chain seq x y z
N MET A 1 -8.02 20.45 7.63
CA MET A 1 -7.15 19.62 6.74
C MET A 1 -6.50 20.53 5.69
N ASN A 2 -5.17 20.55 5.46
CA ASN A 2 -4.52 21.66 4.74
C ASN A 2 -3.88 21.29 3.38
N ILE A 3 -4.69 21.29 2.30
CA ILE A 3 -4.22 21.10 0.91
C ILE A 3 -3.19 22.16 0.48
N ASP A 4 -3.32 23.40 0.97
CA ASP A 4 -2.40 24.48 0.60
C ASP A 4 -0.97 24.16 1.06
N ARG A 5 -0.83 23.59 2.27
CA ARG A 5 0.48 23.11 2.76
C ARG A 5 1.05 21.95 1.95
N LEU A 6 0.20 21.04 1.46
CA LEU A 6 0.65 19.96 0.58
C LEU A 6 1.21 20.52 -0.74
N ILE A 7 0.50 21.49 -1.34
CA ILE A 7 0.93 22.15 -2.57
C ILE A 7 2.26 22.88 -2.35
N ASP A 8 2.40 23.63 -1.26
CA ASP A 8 3.65 24.31 -0.92
C ASP A 8 4.82 23.33 -0.75
N ARG A 9 4.58 22.17 -0.12
CA ARG A 9 5.58 21.10 0.04
C ARG A 9 5.95 20.47 -1.31
N ILE A 10 4.98 20.23 -2.19
CA ILE A 10 5.21 19.76 -3.55
C ILE A 10 6.02 20.80 -4.35
N GLU A 11 5.65 22.08 -4.30
CA GLU A 11 6.38 23.13 -4.99
C GLU A 11 7.81 23.31 -4.46
N LYS A 12 8.03 23.14 -3.15
CA LYS A 12 9.37 23.16 -2.55
C LYS A 12 10.20 21.96 -3.01
N ALA A 13 9.64 20.75 -2.97
CA ALA A 13 10.28 19.52 -3.45
C ALA A 13 10.67 19.61 -4.93
N LEU A 14 9.87 20.30 -5.75
CA LEU A 14 10.17 20.56 -7.16
C LEU A 14 11.27 21.59 -7.39
N ARG A 15 11.57 22.46 -6.41
CA ARG A 15 12.62 23.50 -6.50
C ARG A 15 13.96 23.02 -5.96
N GLU A 16 13.97 22.11 -4.99
CA GLU A 16 15.19 21.62 -4.35
C GLU A 16 15.75 20.39 -5.10
N GLU A 17 16.91 20.56 -5.77
CA GLU A 17 17.60 19.49 -6.51
C GLU A 17 18.06 18.31 -5.61
N ALA A 18 18.06 18.48 -4.29
CA ALA A 18 18.46 17.48 -3.29
C ALA A 18 17.28 16.70 -2.67
N THR A 19 16.05 16.89 -3.15
CA THR A 19 14.89 16.18 -2.59
C THR A 19 14.98 14.68 -2.86
N THR A 20 14.89 13.87 -1.79
CA THR A 20 15.07 12.42 -1.87
C THR A 20 13.80 11.69 -2.34
N ASP A 21 13.96 10.50 -2.93
CA ASP A 21 12.84 9.68 -3.44
C ASP A 21 11.76 9.34 -2.39
N PRO A 22 12.08 9.05 -1.12
CA PRO A 22 11.07 8.84 -0.08
C PRO A 22 10.14 10.05 0.14
N VAL A 23 10.65 11.27 -0.01
CA VAL A 23 9.86 12.50 0.11
C VAL A 23 8.87 12.60 -1.06
N PHE A 24 9.31 12.30 -2.29
CA PHE A 24 8.41 12.21 -3.45
C PHE A 24 7.32 11.16 -3.26
N HIS A 25 7.68 9.97 -2.74
CA HIS A 25 6.71 8.92 -2.44
C HIS A 25 5.65 9.34 -1.42
N ALA A 26 6.06 9.98 -0.32
CA ALA A 26 5.15 10.45 0.72
C ALA A 26 4.18 11.52 0.17
N LEU A 27 4.72 12.51 -0.55
CA LEU A 27 3.93 13.57 -1.17
C LEU A 27 2.99 13.04 -2.26
N ALA A 28 3.42 12.08 -3.09
CA ALA A 28 2.59 11.47 -4.13
C ALA A 28 1.42 10.68 -3.53
N LYS A 29 1.67 9.92 -2.45
CA LYS A 29 0.62 9.20 -1.72
C LYS A 29 -0.40 10.15 -1.11
N GLU A 30 0.06 11.25 -0.51
CA GLU A 30 -0.81 12.27 0.08
C GLU A 30 -1.65 12.98 -1.01
N TYR A 31 -1.02 13.38 -2.11
CA TYR A 31 -1.67 13.98 -3.28
C TYR A 31 -2.72 13.04 -3.91
N ALA A 32 -2.38 11.75 -4.09
CA ALA A 32 -3.31 10.73 -4.60
C ALA A 32 -4.53 10.53 -3.71
N LYS A 33 -4.34 10.56 -2.39
CA LYS A 33 -5.44 10.46 -1.42
C LYS A 33 -6.45 11.59 -1.61
N TYR A 34 -5.98 12.84 -1.72
CA TYR A 34 -6.89 13.99 -1.92
C TYR A 34 -7.62 13.91 -3.26
N ARG A 35 -6.93 13.51 -4.34
CA ARG A 35 -7.57 13.36 -5.67
C ARG A 35 -8.66 12.29 -5.69
N THR A 36 -8.43 11.18 -5.00
CA THR A 36 -9.40 10.08 -4.89
C THR A 36 -10.64 10.52 -4.10
N GLN A 37 -10.46 11.21 -2.97
CA GLN A 37 -11.58 11.73 -2.17
C GLN A 37 -12.45 12.72 -2.94
N ILE A 38 -11.83 13.58 -3.75
CA ILE A 38 -12.53 14.53 -4.61
C ILE A 38 -13.31 13.79 -5.71
N ASP A 39 -12.70 12.77 -6.32
CA ASP A 39 -13.33 11.99 -7.38
C ASP A 39 -14.57 11.23 -6.88
N GLU A 40 -14.46 10.53 -5.74
CA GLU A 40 -15.58 9.83 -5.10
C GLU A 40 -16.75 10.80 -4.77
N ARG A 41 -16.40 11.97 -4.23
CA ARG A 41 -17.41 12.99 -3.88
C ARG A 41 -18.06 13.58 -5.12
N LEU A 42 -17.31 13.80 -6.19
CA LEU A 42 -17.81 14.26 -7.49
C LEU A 42 -18.75 13.22 -8.11
N GLU A 43 -18.40 11.93 -8.11
CA GLU A 43 -19.25 10.84 -8.59
C GLU A 43 -20.58 10.74 -7.80
N HIS A 44 -20.52 10.89 -6.48
CA HIS A 44 -21.74 10.94 -5.67
C HIS A 44 -22.61 12.15 -5.99
N CYS A 45 -22.01 13.33 -6.22
CA CYS A 45 -22.76 14.51 -6.67
C CYS A 45 -23.44 14.26 -8.01
N VAL A 46 -22.74 13.69 -8.99
CA VAL A 46 -23.30 13.36 -10.32
C VAL A 46 -24.42 12.33 -10.22
N THR A 47 -24.29 11.34 -9.35
CA THR A 47 -25.35 10.33 -9.11
C THR A 47 -26.62 10.99 -8.56
N LEU A 48 -26.48 11.95 -7.65
CA LEU A 48 -27.59 12.74 -7.12
C LEU A 48 -28.22 13.64 -8.18
N ILE A 49 -27.42 14.26 -9.06
CA ILE A 49 -27.90 15.05 -10.19
C ILE A 49 -28.70 14.17 -11.17
N ARG A 50 -28.15 13.02 -11.59
CA ARG A 50 -28.80 12.08 -12.52
C ARG A 50 -30.09 11.49 -11.96
N SER A 51 -30.22 11.39 -10.63
CA SER A 51 -31.44 10.94 -9.95
C SER A 51 -32.47 12.05 -9.68
N GLY A 52 -32.24 13.27 -10.19
CA GLY A 52 -33.14 14.42 -10.04
C GLY A 52 -33.13 15.03 -8.63
N LYS A 53 -32.10 14.74 -7.83
CA LYS A 53 -31.91 15.24 -6.46
C LYS A 53 -30.89 16.39 -6.43
N ASP A 54 -31.10 17.40 -7.28
CA ASP A 54 -30.21 18.56 -7.44
C ASP A 54 -29.87 19.24 -6.09
N PHE A 55 -30.82 19.29 -5.16
CA PHE A 55 -30.58 19.87 -3.83
C PHE A 55 -29.58 19.06 -2.99
N ALA A 56 -29.73 17.74 -2.92
CA ALA A 56 -28.81 16.88 -2.19
C ALA A 56 -27.42 16.85 -2.84
N ALA A 57 -27.36 16.96 -4.17
CA ALA A 57 -26.11 17.11 -4.90
C ALA A 57 -25.39 18.41 -4.52
N ARG A 58 -26.10 19.55 -4.46
CA ARG A 58 -25.55 20.84 -4.00
C ARG A 58 -25.06 20.77 -2.56
N GLU A 59 -25.86 20.19 -1.67
CA GLU A 59 -25.48 20.05 -0.26
C GLU A 59 -24.21 19.20 -0.11
N LEU A 60 -24.11 18.09 -0.84
CA LEU A 60 -22.93 17.24 -0.85
C LEU A 60 -21.71 17.94 -1.45
N ALA A 61 -21.87 18.70 -2.54
CA ALA A 61 -20.79 19.47 -3.16
C ALA A 61 -20.27 20.62 -2.29
N GLU A 62 -21.11 21.16 -1.39
CA GLU A 62 -20.81 22.29 -0.51
C GLU A 62 -20.36 21.90 0.92
N GLN A 63 -20.27 20.62 1.26
CA GLN A 63 -19.63 20.21 2.51
C GLN A 63 -18.21 20.80 2.60
N PRO A 64 -17.79 21.40 3.73
CA PRO A 64 -16.46 22.00 3.82
C PRO A 64 -15.35 20.94 3.82
N PRO A 65 -14.24 21.16 3.10
CA PRO A 65 -14.03 22.19 2.05
C PRO A 65 -14.79 21.82 0.76
N ASP A 66 -15.32 22.78 -0.01
CA ASP A 66 -16.15 22.48 -1.18
C ASP A 66 -15.37 21.83 -2.34
N VAL A 67 -16.04 20.97 -3.10
CA VAL A 67 -15.40 20.10 -4.12
C VAL A 67 -14.70 20.92 -5.21
N LEU A 68 -15.31 22.01 -5.67
CA LEU A 68 -14.77 22.81 -6.77
C LEU A 68 -13.53 23.58 -6.32
N THR A 69 -13.53 24.17 -5.12
CA THR A 69 -12.33 24.81 -4.56
C THR A 69 -11.22 23.80 -4.26
N LEU A 70 -11.54 22.58 -3.81
CA LEU A 70 -10.55 21.51 -3.66
C LEU A 70 -9.90 21.12 -5.00
N MET A 71 -10.70 21.04 -6.07
CA MET A 71 -10.21 20.77 -7.42
C MET A 71 -9.32 21.88 -7.96
N GLU A 72 -9.71 23.14 -7.75
CA GLU A 72 -8.95 24.31 -8.17
C GLU A 72 -7.59 24.36 -7.48
N LYS A 73 -7.54 24.14 -6.16
CA LYS A 73 -6.30 24.13 -5.39
C LYS A 73 -5.31 23.08 -5.90
N LEU A 74 -5.76 21.84 -6.12
CA LEU A 74 -4.89 20.77 -6.63
C LEU A 74 -4.51 20.95 -8.12
N SER A 75 -5.14 21.89 -8.82
CA SER A 75 -4.79 22.29 -10.20
C SER A 75 -3.78 23.46 -10.21
N PHE A 76 -2.74 23.37 -9.37
CA PHE A 76 -1.73 24.42 -9.21
C PHE A 76 -0.77 24.51 -10.40
N SER A 77 -0.02 25.63 -10.48
CA SER A 77 0.78 25.99 -11.66
C SER A 77 1.83 24.95 -12.10
N ASN A 78 2.38 24.18 -11.17
CA ASN A 78 3.40 23.15 -11.43
C ASN A 78 2.85 21.71 -11.41
N ASP A 79 1.53 21.53 -11.34
CA ASP A 79 0.90 20.21 -11.28
C ASP A 79 1.31 19.29 -12.45
N GLY A 80 1.40 19.82 -13.67
CA GLY A 80 1.86 19.04 -14.82
C GLY A 80 3.31 18.55 -14.70
N LYS A 81 4.20 19.34 -14.07
CA LYS A 81 5.58 18.93 -13.80
C LYS A 81 5.65 17.89 -12.68
N TRP A 82 4.85 18.08 -11.63
CA TRP A 82 4.72 17.12 -10.53
C TRP A 82 4.29 15.74 -11.03
N ARG A 83 3.22 15.69 -11.82
CA ARG A 83 2.73 14.45 -12.43
C ARG A 83 3.75 13.80 -13.36
N GLY A 84 4.46 14.60 -14.17
CA GLY A 84 5.55 14.10 -15.01
C GLY A 84 6.68 13.43 -14.22
N ILE A 85 7.14 14.04 -13.14
CA ILE A 85 8.18 13.45 -12.26
C ILE A 85 7.67 12.20 -11.55
N CYS A 86 6.42 12.21 -11.09
CA CYS A 86 5.80 11.03 -10.48
C CYS A 86 5.67 9.88 -11.48
N ASP A 87 5.28 10.15 -12.73
CA ASP A 87 5.20 9.15 -13.79
C ASP A 87 6.58 8.57 -14.15
N GLU A 88 7.61 9.42 -14.24
CA GLU A 88 9.01 8.98 -14.45
C GLU A 88 9.51 8.07 -13.31
N LYS A 89 9.05 8.33 -12.08
CA LYS A 89 9.40 7.55 -10.88
C LYS A 89 8.42 6.39 -10.59
N GLY A 90 7.39 6.18 -11.42
CA GLY A 90 6.38 5.13 -11.24
C GLY A 90 5.46 5.31 -10.02
N LEU A 91 5.23 6.56 -9.60
CA LEU A 91 4.43 6.92 -8.42
C LEU A 91 2.97 7.19 -8.80
N TYR A 92 2.03 6.56 -8.09
CA TYR A 92 0.61 6.79 -8.30
C TYR A 92 0.16 8.13 -7.70
N VAL A 93 -0.44 8.99 -8.53
CA VAL A 93 -0.89 10.35 -8.16
C VAL A 93 -2.41 10.48 -8.04
N GLY A 94 -3.16 9.38 -8.07
CA GLY A 94 -4.63 9.39 -7.97
C GLY A 94 -5.36 9.45 -9.32
N PRO A 95 -6.71 9.38 -9.31
CA PRO A 95 -7.51 9.41 -10.53
C PRO A 95 -7.52 10.79 -11.20
N ASN A 96 -7.82 10.82 -12.50
CA ASN A 96 -8.17 12.05 -13.23
C ASN A 96 -9.68 12.27 -13.13
N TRP A 97 -10.10 13.48 -12.77
CA TRP A 97 -11.52 13.83 -12.72
C TRP A 97 -12.10 13.92 -14.12
N ALA A 98 -13.25 13.28 -14.35
CA ALA A 98 -13.92 13.29 -15.63
C ALA A 98 -14.52 14.68 -15.94
N GLU A 99 -14.13 15.29 -17.06
CA GLU A 99 -14.64 16.62 -17.48
C GLU A 99 -16.19 16.66 -17.52
N GLU A 100 -16.85 15.58 -17.97
CA GLU A 100 -18.31 15.47 -17.99
C GLU A 100 -18.94 15.60 -16.58
N HIS A 101 -18.29 15.04 -15.55
CA HIS A 101 -18.79 15.10 -14.18
C HIS A 101 -18.67 16.52 -13.60
N VAL A 102 -17.58 17.21 -13.93
CA VAL A 102 -17.34 18.60 -13.56
C VAL A 102 -18.36 19.52 -14.24
N ASP A 103 -18.61 19.31 -15.54
CA ASP A 103 -19.60 20.07 -16.31
C ASP A 103 -21.02 19.88 -15.78
N LEU A 104 -21.41 18.65 -15.41
CA LEU A 104 -22.72 18.38 -14.80
C LEU A 104 -22.90 19.10 -13.46
N LEU A 105 -21.85 19.14 -12.63
CA LEU A 105 -21.88 19.86 -11.36
C LEU A 105 -21.95 21.38 -11.58
N ASN A 106 -21.13 21.92 -12.48
CA ASN A 106 -21.13 23.35 -12.83
C ASN A 106 -22.48 23.80 -13.42
N GLY A 107 -23.06 23.01 -14.34
CA GLY A 107 -24.38 23.30 -14.91
C GLY A 107 -25.52 23.24 -13.88
N LEU A 108 -25.30 22.60 -12.73
CA LEU A 108 -26.20 22.69 -11.59
C LEU A 108 -26.02 24.00 -10.81
N TYR A 109 -24.86 24.65 -10.79
CA TYR A 109 -24.70 25.99 -10.18
C TYR A 109 -25.26 27.12 -11.06
N ASP A 110 -25.29 26.95 -12.38
CA ASP A 110 -25.82 27.96 -13.33
C ASP A 110 -27.35 28.13 -13.30
N LYS A 111 -28.09 27.26 -12.59
CA LYS A 111 -29.55 27.36 -12.44
C LYS A 111 -29.92 28.38 -11.34
N GLU A 112 -30.46 29.54 -11.73
CA GLU A 112 -31.02 30.56 -10.83
C GLU A 112 -32.05 29.97 -9.84
N ILE A 113 -31.89 30.26 -8.55
CA ILE A 113 -32.76 29.74 -7.49
C ILE A 113 -33.86 30.76 -7.18
N THR A 114 -35.11 30.48 -7.52
CA THR A 114 -36.23 31.38 -7.19
C THR A 114 -36.72 31.21 -5.74
N GLU A 115 -37.47 32.19 -5.20
CA GLU A 115 -38.02 32.15 -3.83
C GLU A 115 -39.02 31.00 -3.58
N ASP A 116 -39.56 30.41 -4.65
CA ASP A 116 -40.44 29.23 -4.63
C ASP A 116 -39.67 27.91 -4.61
N SER A 117 -38.33 27.96 -4.68
CA SER A 117 -37.50 26.77 -4.61
C SER A 117 -37.62 26.05 -3.25
N PRO A 118 -37.40 24.72 -3.24
CA PRO A 118 -37.31 23.94 -2.00
C PRO A 118 -36.34 24.54 -0.98
N LEU A 119 -35.22 25.12 -1.44
CA LEU A 119 -34.19 25.74 -0.60
C LEU A 119 -34.73 26.92 0.22
N PHE A 120 -35.51 27.82 -0.38
CA PHE A 120 -36.13 28.94 0.33
C PHE A 120 -37.26 28.49 1.28
N ARG A 121 -37.90 27.34 1.02
CA ARG A 121 -38.87 26.73 1.95
C ARG A 121 -38.17 26.14 3.18
N GLU A 122 -37.03 25.49 2.99
CA GLU A 122 -36.22 24.97 4.09
C GLU A 122 -35.63 26.10 4.92
N TYR A 123 -35.10 27.16 4.29
CA TYR A 123 -34.67 28.37 4.99
C TYR A 123 -35.77 28.94 5.89
N ARG A 124 -36.98 29.12 5.36
CA ARG A 124 -38.14 29.61 6.12
C ARG A 124 -38.51 28.68 7.28
N THR A 125 -38.27 27.39 7.15
CA THR A 125 -38.55 26.39 8.18
C THR A 125 -37.50 26.42 9.28
N ALA A 126 -36.21 26.42 8.92
CA ALA A 126 -35.08 26.51 9.85
C ALA A 126 -35.08 27.83 10.64
N ALA A 127 -35.37 28.95 9.96
CA ALA A 127 -35.48 30.26 10.59
C ALA A 127 -36.65 30.31 11.59
N ARG A 128 -37.76 29.59 11.34
CA ARG A 128 -38.88 29.49 12.28
C ARG A 128 -38.57 28.59 13.48
N SER A 129 -37.82 27.51 13.27
CA SER A 129 -37.41 26.61 14.36
C SER A 129 -36.27 27.17 15.21
N ARG A 130 -35.73 28.36 14.88
CA ARG A 130 -34.58 28.99 15.55
C ARG A 130 -33.34 28.09 15.57
N ASP A 131 -33.20 27.26 14.54
CA ASP A 131 -32.02 26.42 14.33
C ASP A 131 -30.97 27.28 13.63
N GLU A 132 -30.12 27.93 14.42
CA GLU A 132 -29.17 28.95 13.93
C GLU A 132 -28.13 28.32 12.99
N ASP A 133 -27.57 27.15 13.32
CA ASP A 133 -26.60 26.46 12.48
C ASP A 133 -27.19 25.99 11.15
N LYS A 134 -28.41 25.43 11.18
CA LYS A 134 -29.10 25.03 9.95
C LYS A 134 -29.50 26.24 9.10
N THR A 135 -29.94 27.32 9.74
CA THR A 135 -30.27 28.59 9.06
C THR A 135 -29.03 29.21 8.43
N PHE A 136 -27.88 29.16 9.11
CA PHE A 136 -26.58 29.63 8.61
C PHE A 136 -26.21 28.92 7.31
N LYS A 137 -26.25 27.58 7.32
CA LYS A 137 -25.91 26.73 6.17
C LYS A 137 -26.82 26.99 4.96
N ILE A 138 -28.14 27.04 5.16
CA ILE A 138 -29.09 27.26 4.05
C ILE A 138 -28.95 28.67 3.47
N LEU A 139 -28.73 29.69 4.31
CA LEU A 139 -28.49 31.06 3.85
C LEU A 139 -27.22 31.19 3.01
N LYS A 140 -26.14 30.49 3.39
CA LYS A 140 -24.89 30.42 2.61
C LYS A 140 -25.15 29.86 1.21
N MET A 141 -25.89 28.75 1.10
CA MET A 141 -26.27 28.15 -0.19
C MET A 141 -27.11 29.09 -1.06
N ILE A 142 -28.07 29.80 -0.45
CA ILE A 142 -28.91 30.78 -1.16
C ILE A 142 -28.06 31.91 -1.73
N LEU A 143 -27.11 32.44 -0.96
CA LEU A 143 -26.27 33.57 -1.38
C LEU A 143 -25.21 33.21 -2.42
N LYS A 144 -24.78 31.95 -2.49
CA LYS A 144 -23.85 31.49 -3.54
C LYS A 144 -24.56 31.41 -4.90
N ALA A 145 -25.83 31.01 -4.92
CA ALA A 145 -26.64 30.96 -6.15
C ALA A 145 -27.26 32.31 -6.53
N ASN A 146 -27.62 33.14 -5.55
CA ASN A 146 -28.14 34.49 -5.75
C ASN A 146 -27.37 35.52 -4.90
N PRO A 147 -26.18 35.95 -5.33
CA PRO A 147 -25.31 36.86 -4.57
C PRO A 147 -25.97 38.20 -4.20
N ASP A 148 -26.89 38.69 -5.03
CA ASP A 148 -27.55 39.99 -4.87
C ASP A 148 -28.81 39.95 -3.98
N HIS A 149 -29.14 38.80 -3.38
CA HIS A 149 -30.33 38.66 -2.57
C HIS A 149 -30.21 39.37 -1.20
N ALA A 150 -30.67 40.63 -1.15
CA ALA A 150 -30.43 41.56 -0.04
C ALA A 150 -30.89 41.08 1.35
N SER A 151 -32.04 40.38 1.45
CA SER A 151 -32.58 39.94 2.75
C SER A 151 -31.82 38.74 3.32
N ALA A 152 -31.49 37.76 2.49
CA ALA A 152 -30.64 36.63 2.86
C ALA A 152 -29.25 37.11 3.30
N ARG A 153 -28.66 38.09 2.59
CA ARG A 153 -27.33 38.65 2.89
C ARG A 153 -27.27 39.29 4.28
N ARG A 154 -28.31 40.06 4.63
CA ARG A 154 -28.41 40.69 5.96
C ARG A 154 -28.56 39.66 7.08
N HIS A 155 -29.41 38.65 6.88
CA HIS A 155 -29.63 37.61 7.89
C HIS A 155 -28.38 36.73 8.08
N PHE A 156 -27.71 36.38 6.98
CA PHE A 156 -26.46 35.63 7.00
C PHE A 156 -25.37 36.39 7.79
N ALA A 157 -25.20 37.69 7.54
CA ALA A 157 -24.22 38.51 8.26
C ALA A 157 -24.47 38.61 9.77
N GLN A 158 -25.73 38.76 10.19
CA GLN A 158 -26.08 38.82 11.62
C GLN A 158 -25.82 37.49 12.32
N LEU A 159 -26.16 36.38 11.68
CA LEU A 159 -25.98 35.04 12.23
C LEU A 159 -24.50 34.64 12.25
N SER A 160 -23.75 35.02 11.21
CA SER A 160 -22.30 34.80 11.09
C SER A 160 -21.54 35.34 12.30
N VAL A 161 -21.75 36.61 12.64
CA VAL A 161 -21.09 37.25 13.80
C VAL A 161 -21.49 36.57 15.10
N LYS A 162 -22.79 36.27 15.28
CA LYS A 162 -23.30 35.68 16.52
C LYS A 162 -22.75 34.28 16.78
N ILE A 163 -22.74 33.41 15.77
CA ILE A 163 -22.22 32.03 15.90
C ILE A 163 -20.71 32.07 16.12
N GLN A 164 -19.99 32.93 15.38
CA GLN A 164 -18.55 33.10 15.53
C GLN A 164 -18.15 33.53 16.94
N GLU A 165 -18.82 34.53 17.52
CA GLU A 165 -18.56 34.97 18.90
C GLU A 165 -18.84 33.88 19.94
N SER A 166 -19.87 33.06 19.72
CA SER A 166 -20.18 31.94 20.60
C SER A 166 -19.07 30.89 20.56
N LYS A 167 -18.60 30.51 19.37
CA LYS A 167 -17.55 29.52 19.18
C LYS A 167 -16.19 30.00 19.70
N ILE A 168 -15.85 31.27 19.54
CA ILE A 168 -14.62 31.85 20.12
C ILE A 168 -14.65 31.81 21.66
N LYS A 169 -15.80 32.04 22.29
CA LYS A 169 -15.93 31.89 23.76
C LYS A 169 -15.80 30.45 24.22
N GLU A 170 -16.30 29.51 23.43
CA GLU A 170 -16.17 28.08 23.71
C GLU A 170 -14.71 27.62 23.63
N LEU A 171 -13.93 28.12 22.66
CA LEU A 171 -12.47 27.89 22.60
C LEU A 171 -11.78 28.29 23.91
N ASP A 172 -12.07 29.48 24.43
CA ASP A 172 -11.48 29.96 25.68
C ASP A 172 -11.84 29.05 26.88
N GLY A 173 -13.08 28.54 26.90
CA GLY A 173 -13.51 27.52 27.86
C GLY A 173 -12.75 26.20 27.75
N LEU A 174 -12.48 25.72 26.54
CA LEU A 174 -11.73 24.48 26.28
C LEU A 174 -10.25 24.62 26.66
N ILE A 175 -9.65 25.80 26.40
CA ILE A 175 -8.29 26.14 26.84
C ILE A 175 -8.19 26.07 28.36
N GLN A 176 -9.11 26.71 29.09
CA GLN A 176 -9.12 26.71 30.56
C GLN A 176 -9.35 25.30 31.16
N ALA A 177 -10.13 24.47 30.46
CA ALA A 177 -10.41 23.10 30.88
C ALA A 177 -9.29 22.09 30.50
N GLY A 178 -8.27 22.50 29.75
CA GLY A 178 -7.19 21.62 29.28
C GLY A 178 -7.66 20.54 28.29
N ARG A 179 -8.77 20.77 27.57
CA ARG A 179 -9.33 19.80 26.62
C ARG A 179 -8.76 20.02 25.22
N GLU A 180 -7.50 19.64 25.05
CA GLU A 180 -6.71 19.95 23.85
C GLU A 180 -7.29 19.38 22.55
N ALA A 181 -7.86 18.17 22.56
CA ALA A 181 -8.47 17.56 21.37
C ALA A 181 -9.73 18.30 20.90
N GLU A 182 -10.68 18.52 21.82
CA GLU A 182 -11.92 19.28 21.55
C GLU A 182 -11.59 20.72 21.10
N PHE A 183 -10.53 21.31 21.65
CA PHE A 183 -10.04 22.63 21.27
C PHE A 183 -9.51 22.67 19.82
N LEU A 184 -8.71 21.68 19.41
CA LEU A 184 -8.20 21.60 18.03
C LEU A 184 -9.33 21.35 17.02
N ASP A 185 -10.33 20.55 17.38
CA ASP A 185 -11.50 20.32 16.50
C ASP A 185 -12.31 21.62 16.30
N LEU A 186 -12.56 22.36 17.39
CA LEU A 186 -13.34 23.59 17.33
C LEU A 186 -12.59 24.72 16.59
N ILE A 187 -11.27 24.84 16.74
CA ILE A 187 -10.49 25.89 16.04
C ILE A 187 -10.46 25.62 14.54
N LEU A 188 -10.32 24.34 14.13
CA LEU A 188 -10.44 23.93 12.74
C LEU A 188 -11.83 24.21 12.18
N GLU A 189 -12.89 23.92 12.93
CA GLU A 189 -14.26 24.21 12.50
C GLU A 189 -14.48 25.72 12.28
N ILE A 190 -13.90 26.58 13.11
CA ILE A 190 -13.98 28.03 12.94
C ILE A 190 -13.18 28.47 11.70
N GLU A 191 -12.00 27.92 11.44
CA GLU A 191 -11.20 28.29 10.25
C GLU A 191 -11.82 27.81 8.93
N GLU A 192 -12.43 26.63 8.91
CA GLU A 192 -13.07 26.06 7.71
C GLU A 192 -14.44 26.67 7.42
N THR A 193 -14.99 27.49 8.32
CA THR A 193 -16.26 28.20 8.12
C THR A 193 -16.04 29.54 7.42
N ASP A 194 -16.66 29.73 6.25
CA ASP A 194 -16.67 31.03 5.54
C ASP A 194 -17.49 32.11 6.28
N TRP A 195 -16.86 32.75 7.26
CA TRP A 195 -17.47 33.86 7.99
C TRP A 195 -17.56 35.12 7.14
N VAL A 196 -18.58 35.95 7.38
CA VAL A 196 -18.71 37.26 6.73
C VAL A 196 -17.58 38.21 7.15
N VAL A 197 -17.04 38.02 8.35
CA VAL A 197 -15.88 38.72 8.88
C VAL A 197 -14.94 37.69 9.46
N ALA A 198 -13.65 37.74 9.10
CA ALA A 198 -12.66 36.83 9.64
C ALA A 198 -12.61 36.90 11.18
N PRO A 199 -12.44 35.75 11.87
CA PRO A 199 -12.35 35.73 13.33
C PRO A 199 -11.14 36.56 13.77
N LYS A 200 -11.37 37.47 14.71
CA LYS A 200 -10.38 38.45 15.17
C LYS A 200 -10.66 38.86 16.62
N GLY A 201 -9.62 39.27 17.34
CA GLY A 201 -9.70 39.70 18.73
C GLY A 201 -8.79 38.90 19.66
N GLU A 202 -8.61 39.39 20.88
CA GLU A 202 -7.64 38.87 21.85
C GLU A 202 -7.83 37.38 22.18
N GLN A 203 -9.09 36.93 22.31
CA GLN A 203 -9.40 35.51 22.57
C GLN A 203 -9.04 34.59 21.39
N TRP A 204 -9.18 35.08 20.16
CA TRP A 204 -8.81 34.32 18.96
C TRP A 204 -7.29 34.25 18.79
N GLU A 205 -6.58 35.37 19.03
CA GLU A 205 -5.11 35.39 19.00
C GLU A 205 -4.51 34.50 20.09
N ASN A 206 -5.09 34.49 21.30
CA ASN A 206 -4.71 33.56 22.36
C ASN A 206 -4.94 32.10 21.95
N ALA A 207 -6.09 31.78 21.36
CA ALA A 207 -6.35 30.43 20.85
C ALA A 207 -5.32 30.02 19.78
N LEU A 208 -4.96 30.88 18.84
CA LEU A 208 -3.92 30.59 17.85
C LEU A 208 -2.55 30.32 18.51
N ALA A 209 -2.17 31.08 19.54
CA ALA A 209 -0.93 30.83 20.27
C ALA A 209 -0.95 29.49 21.03
N VAL A 210 -2.07 29.17 21.68
CA VAL A 210 -2.25 27.88 22.39
C VAL A 210 -2.21 26.71 21.41
N ARG A 211 -2.84 26.84 20.23
CA ARG A 211 -2.80 25.83 19.16
C ARG A 211 -1.38 25.46 18.76
N VAL A 212 -0.52 26.46 18.52
CA VAL A 212 0.89 26.21 18.16
C VAL A 212 1.59 25.40 19.26
N GLY A 213 1.33 25.70 20.53
CA GLY A 213 1.87 24.95 21.66
C GLY A 213 1.36 23.51 21.76
N VAL A 214 0.06 23.29 21.52
CA VAL A 214 -0.57 21.96 21.55
C VAL A 214 -0.10 21.10 20.36
N GLU A 215 -0.15 21.63 19.13
CA GLU A 215 0.30 20.92 17.92
C GLU A 215 1.77 20.53 18.02
N ARG A 216 2.63 21.41 18.54
CA ARG A 216 4.04 21.11 18.78
C ARG A 216 4.25 19.97 19.80
N ARG A 217 3.47 19.92 20.88
CA ARG A 217 3.53 18.80 21.86
C ARG A 217 3.08 17.47 21.24
N ASN A 218 1.99 17.50 20.49
CA ASN A 218 1.47 16.31 19.80
C ASN A 218 2.45 15.79 18.73
N ALA A 219 3.07 16.70 17.98
CA ALA A 219 4.10 16.33 17.00
C ALA A 219 5.32 15.68 17.67
N LYS A 220 5.76 16.19 18.82
CA LYS A 220 6.85 15.58 19.59
C LYS A 220 6.51 14.15 20.03
N LEU A 221 5.33 13.93 20.59
CA LEU A 221 4.87 12.58 20.96
C LEU A 221 4.81 11.65 19.75
N ARG A 222 4.34 12.14 18.59
CA ARG A 222 4.27 11.34 17.36
C ARG A 222 5.66 10.99 16.81
N LEU A 223 6.65 11.87 16.94
CA LEU A 223 8.04 11.57 16.58
C LEU A 223 8.60 10.43 17.43
N GLU A 224 8.36 10.46 18.74
CA GLU A 224 8.77 9.40 19.67
C GLU A 224 8.09 8.05 19.32
N GLU A 225 6.78 8.07 19.03
CA GLU A 225 6.05 6.88 18.56
C GLU A 225 6.60 6.34 17.24
N THR A 226 6.92 7.22 16.30
CA THR A 226 7.44 6.86 14.97
C THR A 226 8.77 6.13 15.09
N LEU A 227 9.64 6.52 16.03
CA LEU A 227 10.90 5.82 16.30
C LEU A 227 10.69 4.39 16.82
N ILE A 228 9.67 4.20 17.68
CA ILE A 228 9.29 2.87 18.18
C ILE A 228 8.76 2.01 17.03
N GLU A 229 7.92 2.58 16.17
CA GLU A 229 7.39 1.89 14.98
C GLU A 229 8.50 1.52 13.99
N LEU A 230 9.47 2.43 13.75
CA LEU A 230 10.66 2.16 12.93
C LEU A 230 11.50 1.00 13.50
N ALA A 231 11.69 0.94 14.81
CA ALA A 231 12.38 -0.17 15.47
C ALA A 231 11.63 -1.50 15.27
N SER A 232 10.30 -1.47 15.26
CA SER A 232 9.48 -2.65 14.99
C SER A 232 9.59 -3.13 13.54
N PHE A 233 9.61 -2.21 12.56
CA PHE A 233 9.82 -2.55 11.16
C PHE A 233 11.23 -3.07 10.89
N ARG A 234 12.23 -2.52 11.58
CA ARG A 234 13.60 -3.04 11.55
C ARG A 234 13.65 -4.49 12.06
N ALA A 235 12.97 -4.78 13.17
CA ALA A 235 12.92 -6.14 13.73
C ALA A 235 12.15 -7.14 12.83
N ALA A 236 11.19 -6.65 12.05
CA ALA A 236 10.41 -7.43 11.10
C ALA A 236 11.04 -7.54 9.70
N ASP A 237 12.19 -6.89 9.47
CA ASP A 237 12.88 -6.77 8.17
C ASP A 237 11.99 -6.15 7.06
N ASP A 238 11.02 -5.32 7.46
CA ASP A 238 10.11 -4.61 6.54
C ASP A 238 10.63 -3.21 6.21
N TRP A 239 11.58 -3.16 5.30
CA TRP A 239 12.19 -1.90 4.85
C TRP A 239 11.19 -0.94 4.18
N LYS A 240 10.09 -1.46 3.60
CA LYS A 240 9.08 -0.63 2.95
C LYS A 240 8.23 0.13 3.96
N GLY A 241 7.84 -0.54 5.05
CA GLY A 241 7.19 0.11 6.20
C GLY A 241 8.09 1.18 6.81
N SER A 242 9.38 0.87 6.96
CA SER A 242 10.40 1.80 7.47
C SER A 242 10.50 3.08 6.62
N LEU A 243 10.63 2.98 5.28
CA LEU A 243 10.73 4.15 4.39
C LEU A 243 9.55 5.12 4.49
N ALA A 244 8.34 4.61 4.67
CA ALA A 244 7.14 5.45 4.80
C ALA A 244 7.17 6.29 6.08
N LEU A 245 7.61 5.70 7.19
CA LEU A 245 7.72 6.36 8.49
C LEU A 245 8.93 7.30 8.59
N ILE A 246 10.04 6.99 7.90
CA ILE A 246 11.20 7.89 7.80
C ILE A 246 10.78 9.24 7.20
N GLY A 247 9.95 9.20 6.15
CA GLY A 247 9.37 10.41 5.56
C GLY A 247 8.46 11.17 6.53
N GLU A 248 7.61 10.48 7.29
CA GLU A 248 6.74 11.09 8.30
C GLU A 248 7.55 11.77 9.41
N PHE A 249 8.58 11.09 9.94
CA PHE A 249 9.46 11.60 10.98
C PHE A 249 10.16 12.89 10.56
N PHE A 250 10.77 12.91 9.37
CA PHE A 250 11.43 14.11 8.87
C PHE A 250 10.47 15.28 8.68
N ASN A 251 9.28 15.02 8.12
CA ASN A 251 8.28 16.06 7.89
C ASN A 251 7.78 16.67 9.21
N LEU A 252 7.47 15.85 10.22
CA LEU A 252 6.99 16.33 11.53
C LEU A 252 8.06 17.11 12.29
N ALA A 253 9.32 16.66 12.23
CA ALA A 253 10.45 17.34 12.87
C ALA A 253 10.69 18.73 12.27
N GLN A 254 10.62 18.83 10.93
CA GLN A 254 10.78 20.09 10.22
C GLN A 254 9.56 21.01 10.39
N GLU A 255 8.32 20.49 10.27
CA GLU A 255 7.07 21.27 10.32
C GLU A 255 6.92 22.01 11.66
N HIS A 256 7.31 21.38 12.76
CA HIS A 256 7.16 21.95 14.10
C HIS A 256 8.47 22.49 14.70
N SER A 257 9.54 22.60 13.90
CA SER A 257 10.87 23.08 14.33
C SER A 257 11.43 22.32 15.53
N LEU A 258 11.27 20.99 15.52
CA LEU A 258 11.70 20.08 16.60
C LEU A 258 13.11 19.50 16.38
N GLU A 259 13.77 19.81 15.27
CA GLU A 259 15.10 19.30 14.88
C GLU A 259 16.18 19.47 15.97
N GLY A 260 16.12 20.56 16.75
CA GLY A 260 17.06 20.85 17.84
C GLY A 260 16.64 20.34 19.22
N GLU A 261 15.46 19.73 19.36
CA GLU A 261 14.90 19.22 20.62
C GLU A 261 14.86 17.70 20.71
N LEU A 262 15.25 17.02 19.63
CA LEU A 262 15.41 15.57 19.57
C LEU A 262 16.73 15.18 20.26
N ASP A 263 16.69 14.11 21.05
CA ASP A 263 17.89 13.58 21.68
C ASP A 263 18.85 13.02 20.63
N ALA A 264 20.16 13.15 20.86
CA ALA A 264 21.18 12.70 19.91
C ALA A 264 21.08 11.19 19.61
N ASP A 265 20.63 10.40 20.59
CA ASP A 265 20.42 8.96 20.45
C ASP A 265 19.25 8.64 19.50
N ASP A 266 18.14 9.40 19.57
CA ASP A 266 16.99 9.24 18.69
C ASP A 266 17.31 9.57 17.23
N ILE A 267 18.12 10.61 17.02
CA ILE A 267 18.63 10.99 15.69
C ILE A 267 19.54 9.88 15.14
N ASN A 268 20.38 9.28 15.97
CA ASN A 268 21.25 8.17 15.55
C ASN A 268 20.44 6.93 15.16
N VAL A 269 19.43 6.57 15.96
CA VAL A 269 18.53 5.44 15.66
C VAL A 269 17.74 5.67 14.37
N TYR A 270 17.21 6.89 14.18
CA TYR A 270 16.55 7.27 12.94
C TYR A 270 17.49 7.13 11.72
N ASN A 271 18.72 7.66 11.81
CA ASN A 271 19.69 7.59 10.72
C ASN A 271 20.10 6.14 10.42
N GLU A 272 20.29 5.29 11.43
CA GLU A 272 20.61 3.87 11.24
C GLU A 272 19.48 3.14 10.48
N TYR A 273 18.22 3.36 10.87
CA TYR A 273 17.08 2.73 10.21
C TYR A 273 16.83 3.29 8.82
N LYS A 274 17.15 4.57 8.61
CA LYS A 274 17.14 5.19 7.30
C LYS A 274 18.16 4.57 6.36
N GLU A 275 19.43 4.52 6.76
CA GLU A 275 20.50 3.94 5.95
C GLU A 275 20.20 2.49 5.58
N TRP A 276 19.75 1.68 6.54
CA TRP A 276 19.34 0.30 6.28
C TRP A 276 18.19 0.19 5.26
N ALA A 277 17.13 0.98 5.43
CA ALA A 277 15.96 0.90 4.57
C ALA A 277 16.26 1.41 3.14
N GLU A 278 17.12 2.42 3.01
CA GLU A 278 17.61 2.93 1.73
C GLU A 278 18.52 1.90 1.02
N GLU A 279 19.41 1.21 1.75
CA GLU A 279 20.27 0.16 1.19
C GLU A 279 19.47 -1.01 0.60
N LEU A 280 18.48 -1.52 1.35
CA LEU A 280 17.61 -2.60 0.86
C LEU A 280 16.70 -2.16 -0.30
N ALA A 281 16.29 -0.90 -0.32
CA ALA A 281 15.50 -0.36 -1.42
C ALA A 281 16.30 -0.31 -2.71
N GLU A 282 17.55 0.16 -2.65
CA GLU A 282 18.48 0.16 -3.79
C GLU A 282 18.82 -1.27 -4.24
N GLU A 283 18.98 -2.22 -3.31
CA GLU A 283 19.22 -3.61 -3.65
C GLU A 283 18.02 -4.23 -4.41
N ALA A 284 16.80 -4.02 -3.91
CA ALA A 284 15.56 -4.50 -4.52
C ALA A 284 15.25 -3.82 -5.87
N LYS A 285 15.60 -2.55 -6.03
CA LYS A 285 15.50 -1.82 -7.30
C LYS A 285 16.45 -2.41 -8.33
N ALA A 286 17.72 -2.62 -7.97
CA ALA A 286 18.71 -3.23 -8.84
C ALA A 286 18.33 -4.68 -9.24
N GLU A 287 17.69 -5.46 -8.36
CA GLU A 287 17.20 -6.80 -8.70
C GLU A 287 16.05 -6.77 -9.71
N ARG A 288 15.08 -5.85 -9.55
CA ARG A 288 13.98 -5.68 -10.52
C ARG A 288 14.46 -5.18 -11.88
N GLU A 289 15.42 -4.26 -11.90
CA GLU A 289 16.04 -3.79 -13.14
C GLU A 289 16.76 -4.92 -13.87
N LEU A 290 17.49 -5.78 -13.13
CA LEU A 290 18.11 -6.99 -13.67
C LEU A 290 17.06 -7.97 -14.24
N GLU A 291 16.00 -8.26 -13.50
CA GLU A 291 14.90 -9.13 -13.98
C GLU A 291 14.23 -8.57 -15.23
N GLY A 292 13.98 -7.26 -15.25
CA GLY A 292 13.45 -6.53 -16.40
C GLY A 292 14.35 -6.68 -17.64
N MET A 293 15.66 -6.44 -17.50
CA MET A 293 16.62 -6.61 -18.59
C MET A 293 16.72 -8.06 -19.07
N VAL A 294 16.70 -9.02 -18.15
CA VAL A 294 16.74 -10.46 -18.49
C VAL A 294 15.48 -10.89 -19.24
N SER A 295 14.31 -10.41 -18.81
CA SER A 295 13.04 -10.70 -19.50
C SER A 295 13.01 -10.08 -20.90
N GLY A 296 13.45 -8.83 -21.05
CA GLY A 296 13.58 -8.13 -22.34
C GLY A 296 14.55 -8.85 -23.28
N PHE A 297 15.69 -9.29 -22.76
CA PHE A 297 16.67 -10.10 -23.49
C PHE A 297 16.09 -11.44 -23.97
N LYS A 298 15.39 -12.19 -23.10
CA LYS A 298 14.75 -13.48 -23.44
C LYS A 298 13.66 -13.31 -24.50
N ASN A 299 12.80 -12.29 -24.37
CA ASN A 299 11.77 -11.98 -25.35
C ASN A 299 12.40 -11.65 -26.71
N ARG A 300 13.46 -10.83 -26.70
CA ARG A 300 14.16 -10.47 -27.93
C ARG A 300 14.86 -11.67 -28.59
N LEU A 301 15.43 -12.58 -27.81
CA LEU A 301 15.98 -13.85 -28.33
C LEU A 301 14.91 -14.71 -28.99
N ALA A 302 13.71 -14.81 -28.38
CA ALA A 302 12.60 -15.56 -28.94
C ALA A 302 12.12 -14.96 -30.28
N GLU A 303 12.02 -13.63 -30.37
CA GLU A 303 11.73 -12.93 -31.62
C GLU A 303 12.80 -13.18 -32.70
N MET A 304 14.08 -13.09 -32.32
CA MET A 304 15.19 -13.36 -33.23
C MET A 304 15.11 -14.79 -33.81
N GLN A 305 14.78 -15.78 -32.97
CA GLN A 305 14.61 -17.17 -33.38
C GLN A 305 13.37 -17.38 -34.27
N GLN A 306 12.24 -16.76 -33.95
CA GLN A 306 11.03 -16.83 -34.79
C GLN A 306 11.27 -16.23 -36.18
N LEU A 307 11.91 -15.06 -36.25
CA LEU A 307 12.25 -14.42 -37.51
C LEU A 307 13.28 -15.23 -38.32
N GLU A 308 14.12 -16.03 -37.67
CA GLU A 308 15.06 -16.92 -38.35
C GLU A 308 14.38 -18.15 -38.98
N ILE A 309 13.30 -18.64 -38.36
CA ILE A 309 12.47 -19.73 -38.90
C ILE A 309 11.64 -19.24 -40.11
N ALA A 310 11.26 -17.95 -40.14
CA ALA A 310 10.41 -17.37 -41.18
C ALA A 310 11.13 -17.08 -42.52
N GLY A 311 12.47 -17.13 -42.59
CA GLY A 311 13.24 -16.94 -43.83
C GLY A 311 14.46 -16.03 -43.66
N GLY A 312 15.46 -16.19 -44.54
CA GLY A 312 16.80 -15.61 -44.38
C GLY A 312 16.84 -14.08 -44.25
N LYS A 313 17.33 -13.59 -43.11
CA LYS A 313 17.50 -12.15 -42.80
C LYS A 313 18.65 -11.52 -43.60
N SER A 314 18.59 -10.21 -43.83
CA SER A 314 19.63 -9.44 -44.53
C SER A 314 20.87 -9.20 -43.65
N LEU A 315 22.00 -8.80 -44.26
CA LEU A 315 23.22 -8.45 -43.51
C LEU A 315 23.00 -7.26 -42.56
N GLU A 316 22.19 -6.29 -42.96
CA GLU A 316 21.86 -5.12 -42.12
C GLU A 316 21.05 -5.54 -40.89
N THR A 317 20.08 -6.43 -41.05
CA THR A 317 19.31 -6.98 -39.93
C THR A 317 20.21 -7.73 -38.95
N TYR A 318 21.13 -8.57 -39.44
CA TYR A 318 22.08 -9.26 -38.55
C TYR A 318 23.08 -8.29 -37.88
N LEU A 319 23.49 -7.21 -38.55
CA LEU A 319 24.37 -6.19 -37.93
C LEU A 319 23.63 -5.38 -36.85
N ALA A 320 22.35 -5.08 -37.05
CA ALA A 320 21.50 -4.48 -36.04
C ALA A 320 21.35 -5.43 -34.83
N GLU A 321 21.02 -6.70 -35.06
CA GLU A 321 20.94 -7.73 -34.01
C GLU A 321 22.28 -7.89 -33.27
N GLN A 322 23.42 -7.81 -33.97
CA GLN A 322 24.75 -7.83 -33.32
C GLN A 322 24.99 -6.61 -32.43
N ASN A 323 24.56 -5.42 -32.84
CA ASN A 323 24.68 -4.22 -32.02
C ASN A 323 23.74 -4.26 -30.82
N GLU A 324 22.51 -4.77 -31.00
CA GLU A 324 21.56 -5.00 -29.90
C GLU A 324 22.12 -5.99 -28.87
N LEU A 325 22.65 -7.15 -29.30
CA LEU A 325 23.27 -8.12 -28.40
C LEU A 325 24.50 -7.56 -27.67
N ARG A 326 25.30 -6.72 -28.34
CA ARG A 326 26.42 -6.00 -27.71
C ARG A 326 25.94 -4.98 -26.67
N LYS A 327 24.84 -4.29 -26.96
CA LYS A 327 24.21 -3.37 -26.03
C LYS A 327 23.72 -4.13 -24.79
N PHE A 328 22.98 -5.23 -24.96
CA PHE A 328 22.61 -6.10 -23.84
C PHE A 328 23.83 -6.59 -23.04
N ARG A 329 24.93 -6.97 -23.70
CA ARG A 329 26.18 -7.32 -22.98
C ARG A 329 26.71 -6.14 -22.16
N GLN A 330 26.74 -4.95 -22.74
CA GLN A 330 27.25 -3.76 -22.08
C GLN A 330 26.35 -3.39 -20.90
N ASP A 331 25.03 -3.36 -21.10
CA ASP A 331 24.03 -3.11 -20.07
C ASP A 331 24.16 -4.14 -18.91
N PHE A 332 24.41 -5.41 -19.23
CA PHE A 332 24.69 -6.46 -18.24
C PHE A 332 26.05 -6.29 -17.52
N GLN A 333 27.07 -5.72 -18.18
CA GLN A 333 28.37 -5.45 -17.57
C GLN A 333 28.35 -4.21 -16.67
N ASP A 334 27.63 -3.16 -17.09
CA ASP A 334 27.52 -1.89 -16.38
C ASP A 334 26.75 -2.06 -15.06
N MET A 335 25.83 -3.03 -14.96
CA MET A 335 25.12 -3.35 -13.71
C MET A 335 25.96 -4.04 -12.63
N GLY A 336 27.14 -4.59 -12.95
CA GLY A 336 28.11 -5.08 -11.96
C GLY A 336 27.70 -6.26 -11.05
N LYS A 337 26.46 -6.78 -11.11
CA LYS A 337 26.01 -7.94 -10.31
C LYS A 337 26.23 -9.28 -11.05
N SER A 338 26.40 -10.37 -10.30
CA SER A 338 26.67 -11.71 -10.84
C SER A 338 25.45 -12.27 -11.59
N LEU A 339 25.43 -12.09 -12.92
CA LEU A 339 24.43 -12.72 -13.78
C LEU A 339 24.50 -14.25 -13.71
N SER A 340 23.35 -14.90 -13.87
CA SER A 340 23.32 -16.36 -13.91
C SER A 340 24.16 -16.90 -15.08
N PRO A 341 24.92 -18.00 -14.89
CA PRO A 341 25.73 -18.60 -15.95
C PRO A 341 24.92 -18.97 -17.21
N GLU A 342 23.62 -19.25 -17.04
CA GLU A 342 22.71 -19.58 -18.13
C GLU A 342 22.46 -18.38 -19.07
N ILE A 343 22.19 -17.19 -18.53
CA ILE A 343 21.93 -15.97 -19.32
C ILE A 343 23.17 -15.58 -20.12
N MET A 344 24.34 -15.65 -19.48
CA MET A 344 25.61 -15.40 -20.16
C MET A 344 25.90 -16.41 -21.26
N MET A 345 25.53 -17.68 -21.05
CA MET A 345 25.69 -18.72 -22.05
C MET A 345 24.73 -18.51 -23.24
N ASP A 346 23.49 -18.09 -22.99
CA ASP A 346 22.51 -17.81 -24.05
C ASP A 346 22.88 -16.58 -24.87
N LEU A 347 23.38 -15.52 -24.22
CA LEU A 347 23.95 -14.34 -24.89
C LEU A 347 25.15 -14.72 -25.77
N GLN A 348 26.06 -15.55 -25.24
CA GLN A 348 27.22 -16.01 -25.99
C GLN A 348 26.83 -16.90 -27.18
N LYS A 349 25.82 -17.76 -27.04
CA LYS A 349 25.29 -18.58 -28.13
C LYS A 349 24.66 -17.72 -29.22
N ALA A 350 23.80 -16.77 -28.86
CA ALA A 350 23.15 -15.87 -29.80
C ALA A 350 24.15 -14.99 -30.56
N GLU A 351 25.13 -14.41 -29.86
CA GLU A 351 26.20 -13.64 -30.52
C GLU A 351 27.02 -14.50 -31.49
N ASN A 352 27.35 -15.74 -31.12
CA ASN A 352 28.10 -16.63 -31.98
C ASN A 352 27.29 -17.03 -33.22
N GLN A 353 25.99 -17.28 -33.08
CA GLN A 353 25.09 -17.56 -34.20
C GLN A 353 25.03 -16.38 -35.19
N VAL A 354 24.75 -15.17 -34.68
CA VAL A 354 24.70 -13.93 -35.49
C VAL A 354 26.06 -13.65 -36.14
N LYS A 355 27.16 -13.75 -35.38
CA LYS A 355 28.53 -13.54 -35.89
C LYS A 355 28.89 -14.52 -37.01
N ASN A 356 28.56 -15.79 -36.86
CA ASN A 356 28.79 -16.80 -37.90
C ASN A 356 27.98 -16.50 -39.18
N ARG A 357 26.78 -15.94 -39.05
CA ARG A 357 25.94 -15.55 -40.18
C ARG A 357 26.46 -14.28 -40.89
N ILE A 358 26.87 -13.27 -40.12
CA ILE A 358 27.53 -12.06 -40.63
C ILE A 358 28.83 -12.42 -41.37
N GLN A 359 29.65 -13.32 -40.84
CA GLN A 359 30.90 -13.73 -41.49
C GLN A 359 30.65 -14.42 -42.84
N LYS A 360 29.62 -15.26 -42.94
CA LYS A 360 29.21 -15.87 -44.22
C LYS A 360 28.76 -14.82 -45.26
N LEU A 361 28.14 -13.72 -44.82
CA LEU A 361 27.67 -12.62 -45.69
C LEU A 361 28.79 -11.61 -46.04
N ARG A 362 29.68 -11.26 -45.08
CA ARG A 362 30.85 -10.37 -45.28
C ARG A 362 31.99 -11.00 -46.09
N GLY A 363 32.01 -12.32 -46.25
CA GLY A 363 32.92 -13.02 -47.16
C GLY A 363 32.80 -12.58 -48.63
N ARG A 364 31.69 -11.92 -48.99
CA ARG A 364 31.47 -11.34 -50.34
C ARG A 364 31.93 -9.88 -50.51
N THR A 365 32.25 -9.13 -49.44
CA THR A 365 32.49 -7.66 -49.52
C THR A 365 33.85 -7.17 -48.98
N LYS A 366 34.72 -8.06 -48.50
CA LYS A 366 36.09 -7.72 -48.04
C LYS A 366 37.12 -7.42 -49.15
N MET A 367 36.71 -7.33 -50.41
CA MET A 367 37.63 -7.03 -51.52
C MET A 367 37.94 -5.52 -51.69
N LEU A 368 37.24 -4.60 -50.99
CA LEU A 368 37.24 -3.16 -51.33
C LEU A 368 37.70 -2.15 -50.26
N TRP A 369 37.97 -2.54 -49.01
CA TRP A 369 38.17 -1.56 -47.91
C TRP A 369 39.62 -1.38 -47.39
N MET A 370 40.61 -2.05 -47.98
CA MET A 370 41.99 -2.09 -47.46
C MET A 370 42.91 -0.91 -47.88
N VAL A 371 42.40 0.19 -48.45
CA VAL A 371 43.27 1.24 -49.05
C VAL A 371 43.21 2.63 -48.36
N ALA A 372 42.27 2.93 -47.46
CA ALA A 372 41.99 4.34 -47.12
C ALA A 372 42.61 4.92 -45.83
N VAL A 373 43.20 4.14 -44.92
CA VAL A 373 43.49 4.64 -43.54
C VAL A 373 44.96 5.05 -43.33
N ALA A 374 45.82 5.00 -44.34
CA ALA A 374 47.26 5.25 -44.19
C ALA A 374 47.71 6.73 -44.19
N VAL A 375 46.81 7.74 -44.16
CA VAL A 375 47.21 9.14 -44.47
C VAL A 375 46.98 10.18 -43.36
N PHE A 376 46.27 9.89 -42.27
CA PHE A 376 45.82 10.99 -41.37
C PHE A 376 46.65 11.26 -40.10
N LEU A 377 47.78 10.56 -39.85
CA LEU A 377 48.50 10.64 -38.57
C LEU A 377 49.86 11.38 -38.61
N LEU A 378 49.99 12.49 -39.36
CA LEU A 378 51.29 13.17 -39.51
C LEU A 378 51.32 14.72 -39.44
N ILE A 379 50.38 15.41 -38.77
CA ILE A 379 50.48 16.87 -38.59
C ILE A 379 50.03 17.30 -37.18
N ALA A 380 50.90 17.13 -36.19
CA ALA A 380 50.72 17.76 -34.87
C ALA A 380 52.08 17.92 -34.15
N ALA A 381 52.90 18.91 -34.54
CA ALA A 381 54.02 19.40 -33.72
C ALA A 381 54.60 20.74 -34.27
N SER A 382 54.44 21.86 -33.53
CA SER A 382 55.43 22.96 -33.35
C SER A 382 54.78 24.31 -32.96
N SER A 383 55.15 24.90 -31.81
CA SER A 383 55.22 26.37 -31.58
C SER A 383 55.56 26.74 -30.12
N VAL A 384 56.81 27.13 -29.85
CA VAL A 384 57.24 27.86 -28.63
C VAL A 384 58.44 28.73 -29.02
N VAL A 385 58.42 30.04 -28.72
CA VAL A 385 59.57 30.97 -28.47
C VAL A 385 59.18 32.47 -28.47
N ALA A 386 57.95 32.87 -28.80
CA ALA A 386 57.51 34.29 -28.75
C ALA A 386 57.23 34.88 -27.33
N LEU A 387 57.39 34.11 -26.25
CA LEU A 387 56.86 34.41 -24.90
C LEU A 387 57.79 35.19 -23.95
N ALA A 388 59.01 35.57 -24.35
CA ALA A 388 60.03 36.02 -23.39
C ALA A 388 60.11 37.55 -23.10
N TYR A 389 59.34 38.41 -23.78
CA TYR A 389 59.41 39.89 -23.59
C TYR A 389 58.32 40.46 -22.65
N PHE A 390 57.21 39.75 -22.42
CA PHE A 390 56.06 40.23 -21.64
C PHE A 390 56.11 39.91 -20.12
N SER A 391 57.09 39.14 -19.64
CA SER A 391 57.07 38.60 -18.27
C SER A 391 57.51 39.57 -17.16
N GLY A 392 58.30 40.60 -17.46
CA GLY A 392 58.88 41.50 -16.44
C GLY A 392 57.91 42.54 -15.85
N LEU A 393 57.13 43.23 -16.70
CA LEU A 393 56.16 44.26 -16.28
C LEU A 393 54.99 43.64 -15.49
N TRP A 394 54.53 42.46 -15.89
CA TRP A 394 53.52 41.69 -15.18
C TRP A 394 53.99 41.28 -13.79
N GLY A 395 55.29 41.05 -13.58
CA GLY A 395 55.86 40.68 -12.28
C GLY A 395 55.75 41.79 -11.22
N ALA A 396 56.05 43.05 -11.57
CA ALA A 396 55.96 44.16 -10.61
C ALA A 396 54.52 44.50 -10.23
N ARG A 397 53.62 44.51 -11.23
CA ARG A 397 52.19 44.77 -11.01
C ARG A 397 51.49 43.64 -10.25
N SER A 398 51.78 42.38 -10.57
CA SER A 398 51.20 41.24 -9.83
C SER A 398 51.63 41.22 -8.37
N GLU A 399 52.86 41.64 -8.04
CA GLU A 399 53.31 41.71 -6.65
C GLU A 399 52.61 42.83 -5.87
N ALA A 400 52.45 44.03 -6.45
CA ALA A 400 51.72 45.13 -5.81
C ALA A 400 50.22 44.82 -5.64
N GLU A 401 49.59 44.17 -6.64
CA GLU A 401 48.21 43.69 -6.52
C GLU A 401 48.07 42.52 -5.55
N ARG A 402 49.06 41.62 -5.46
CA ARG A 402 49.07 40.52 -4.47
C ARG A 402 49.04 41.10 -3.06
N ILE A 403 49.95 42.02 -2.74
CA ILE A 403 50.03 42.62 -1.40
C ILE A 403 48.72 43.35 -1.05
N ALA A 404 48.08 44.02 -2.02
CA ALA A 404 46.82 44.72 -1.79
C ALA A 404 45.61 43.78 -1.64
N LYS A 405 45.52 42.70 -2.43
CA LYS A 405 44.35 41.80 -2.45
C LYS A 405 44.44 40.63 -1.48
N ASP A 406 45.61 40.34 -0.93
CA ASP A 406 45.80 39.27 0.03
C ASP A 406 45.25 39.69 1.40
N THR A 407 44.20 38.99 1.82
CA THR A 407 43.50 39.16 3.10
C THR A 407 44.05 38.24 4.19
N GLU A 408 44.99 37.34 3.89
CA GLU A 408 45.57 36.40 4.86
C GLU A 408 46.77 36.97 5.62
N TYR A 409 47.38 38.05 5.14
CA TYR A 409 48.50 38.69 5.84
C TYR A 409 48.03 39.40 7.11
N THR A 410 48.67 39.09 8.25
CA THR A 410 48.57 39.95 9.44
C THR A 410 49.16 41.34 9.13
N PRO A 411 48.74 42.42 9.82
CA PRO A 411 49.27 43.77 9.57
C PRO A 411 50.80 43.84 9.58
N GLY A 412 51.43 43.13 10.52
CA GLY A 412 52.90 43.06 10.62
C GLY A 412 53.56 42.36 9.43
N GLN A 413 52.94 41.33 8.86
CA GLN A 413 53.44 40.63 7.66
C GLN A 413 53.20 41.44 6.40
N LYS A 414 52.02 42.07 6.27
CA LYS A 414 51.70 42.94 5.14
C LYS A 414 52.63 44.17 5.10
N TRP A 415 53.02 44.71 6.26
CA TRP A 415 54.08 45.73 6.36
C TRP A 415 55.46 45.22 5.92
N ASP A 416 55.84 43.98 6.26
CA ASP A 416 57.11 43.39 5.79
C ASP A 416 57.11 43.21 4.28
N GLU A 417 56.01 42.77 3.70
CA GLU A 417 55.86 42.63 2.25
C GLU A 417 55.93 44.00 1.53
N LEU A 418 55.31 45.05 2.09
CA LEU A 418 55.43 46.43 1.58
C LEU A 418 56.87 46.97 1.70
N SER A 419 57.58 46.63 2.77
CA SER A 419 58.99 46.95 2.96
C SER A 419 59.88 46.18 1.98
N ALA A 420 59.63 44.88 1.79
CA ALA A 420 60.34 44.03 0.86
C ALA A 420 60.09 44.43 -0.60
N TYR A 421 58.86 44.85 -0.95
CA TYR A 421 58.55 45.46 -2.24
C TYR A 421 59.41 46.70 -2.48
N SER A 422 59.55 47.55 -1.45
CA SER A 422 60.40 48.74 -1.49
C SER A 422 61.90 48.44 -1.57
N GLU A 423 62.35 47.22 -1.26
CA GLU A 423 63.74 46.77 -1.41
C GLU A 423 63.99 46.05 -2.74
N LYS A 424 63.07 45.16 -3.16
CA LYS A 424 63.15 44.32 -4.36
C LYS A 424 63.12 45.13 -5.66
N PHE A 425 62.32 46.19 -5.70
CA PHE A 425 62.18 47.06 -6.88
C PHE A 425 62.94 48.38 -6.75
N ARG A 426 63.85 48.48 -5.76
CA ARG A 426 64.68 49.67 -5.51
C ARG A 426 65.68 49.95 -6.63
N GLN A 427 66.16 48.92 -7.34
CA GLN A 427 67.05 49.00 -8.52
C GLN A 427 67.05 47.65 -9.27
N ASP A 428 66.17 47.47 -10.27
CA ASP A 428 66.30 46.36 -11.22
C ASP A 428 67.57 46.59 -12.07
N TRP A 429 68.36 45.54 -12.33
CA TRP A 429 69.68 45.62 -13.02
C TRP A 429 69.61 46.21 -14.43
N ARG A 430 68.40 46.42 -14.97
CA ARG A 430 68.09 47.02 -16.27
C ARG A 430 67.73 48.52 -16.20
N GLY A 431 67.64 49.11 -15.01
CA GLY A 431 67.44 50.56 -14.82
C GLY A 431 66.05 51.10 -15.16
N ILE A 432 65.00 50.28 -15.04
CA ILE A 432 63.60 50.67 -15.34
C ILE A 432 62.87 51.02 -14.03
N ASP A 433 62.27 52.22 -13.95
CA ASP A 433 61.48 52.70 -12.81
C ASP A 433 59.99 52.36 -12.97
N TYR A 434 59.55 51.33 -12.26
CA TYR A 434 58.17 50.84 -12.30
C TYR A 434 57.21 51.61 -11.36
N LEU A 435 57.71 52.52 -10.50
CA LEU A 435 56.89 53.25 -9.51
C LEU A 435 56.08 54.41 -10.10
N ASN A 436 56.33 54.79 -11.36
CA ASN A 436 55.54 55.79 -12.07
C ASN A 436 54.24 55.24 -12.70
N ASP A 437 54.00 53.94 -12.61
CA ASP A 437 52.76 53.31 -13.07
C ASP A 437 51.58 53.62 -12.11
N GLU A 438 50.48 54.13 -12.66
CA GLU A 438 49.28 54.55 -11.90
C GLU A 438 48.62 53.39 -11.13
N GLU A 439 48.61 52.17 -11.69
CA GLU A 439 47.94 51.02 -11.06
C GLU A 439 48.77 50.41 -9.94
N ILE A 440 50.11 50.49 -10.05
CA ILE A 440 51.03 50.16 -8.96
C ILE A 440 50.86 51.16 -7.80
N LYS A 441 50.83 52.47 -8.06
CA LYS A 441 50.63 53.49 -7.00
C LYS A 441 49.30 53.30 -6.26
N LYS A 442 48.22 53.02 -7.01
CA LYS A 442 46.90 52.77 -6.43
C LYS A 442 46.90 51.57 -5.49
N SER A 443 47.50 50.45 -5.92
CA SER A 443 47.54 49.21 -5.13
C SER A 443 48.37 49.37 -3.85
N LEU A 444 49.51 50.08 -3.93
CA LEU A 444 50.37 50.31 -2.77
C LEU A 444 49.73 51.25 -1.73
N ASN A 445 49.02 52.29 -2.17
CA ASN A 445 48.29 53.19 -1.27
C ASN A 445 47.11 52.49 -0.58
N GLN A 446 46.39 51.63 -1.32
CA GLN A 446 45.33 50.80 -0.77
C GLN A 446 45.88 49.86 0.31
N ALA A 447 46.90 49.07 -0.03
CA ALA A 447 47.55 48.15 0.91
C ALA A 447 48.09 48.86 2.16
N THR A 448 48.65 50.06 2.00
CA THR A 448 49.15 50.87 3.12
C THR A 448 48.02 51.29 4.06
N THR A 449 46.88 51.75 3.52
CA THR A 449 45.76 52.21 4.36
C THR A 449 45.11 51.04 5.10
N GLU A 450 44.86 49.93 4.39
CA GLU A 450 44.34 48.70 4.98
C GLU A 450 45.21 48.21 6.14
N VAL A 451 46.54 48.25 6.01
CA VAL A 451 47.45 47.76 7.06
C VAL A 451 47.34 48.53 8.38
N PHE A 452 47.19 49.86 8.33
CA PHE A 452 47.07 50.65 9.57
C PHE A 452 45.65 50.58 10.16
N GLU A 453 44.60 50.51 9.33
CA GLU A 453 43.22 50.29 9.79
C GLU A 453 43.03 48.91 10.43
N ASP A 454 43.59 47.87 9.81
CA ASP A 454 43.58 46.50 10.31
C ASP A 454 44.40 46.38 11.61
N ALA A 455 45.55 47.05 11.69
CA ALA A 455 46.32 47.15 12.93
C ALA A 455 45.58 47.87 14.07
N SER A 456 44.74 48.86 13.75
CA SER A 456 43.94 49.56 14.74
C SER A 456 42.76 48.73 15.24
N SER A 457 42.08 48.02 14.33
CA SER A 457 40.78 47.39 14.63
C SER A 457 40.89 45.92 15.03
N ASN A 458 41.87 45.19 14.48
CA ASN A 458 41.90 43.73 14.54
C ASN A 458 43.09 43.16 15.34
N LEU A 459 44.07 43.96 15.74
CA LEU A 459 45.17 43.51 16.60
C LEU A 459 44.86 43.64 18.10
N VAL A 460 45.30 42.63 18.86
CA VAL A 460 45.32 42.64 20.33
C VAL A 460 46.44 43.57 20.82
N GLU A 461 46.29 44.15 22.01
CA GLU A 461 47.16 45.21 22.54
C GLU A 461 48.66 44.92 22.42
N GLU A 462 49.12 43.72 22.79
CA GLU A 462 50.54 43.37 22.71
C GLU A 462 51.09 43.39 21.27
N ASP A 463 50.27 43.02 20.30
CA ASP A 463 50.63 43.01 18.88
C ASP A 463 50.48 44.39 18.24
N GLN A 464 49.57 45.24 18.74
CA GLN A 464 49.54 46.68 18.43
C GLN A 464 50.84 47.36 18.86
N LYS A 465 51.37 47.04 20.05
CA LYS A 465 52.67 47.55 20.52
C LYS A 465 53.82 47.08 19.63
N LYS A 466 53.85 45.80 19.24
CA LYS A 466 54.86 45.26 18.31
C LYS A 466 54.78 45.93 16.93
N PHE A 467 53.57 46.17 16.41
CA PHE A 467 53.35 46.84 15.14
C PHE A 467 53.76 48.32 15.17
N LEU A 468 53.37 49.04 16.23
CA LEU A 468 53.80 50.44 16.47
C LEU A 468 55.31 50.56 16.60
N PHE A 469 55.98 49.57 17.19
CA PHE A 469 57.44 49.53 17.29
C PHE A 469 58.10 49.28 15.93
N LYS A 470 57.56 48.31 15.17
CA LYS A 470 58.07 47.90 13.87
C LYS A 470 58.02 49.00 12.80
N THR A 471 57.02 49.87 12.89
CA THR A 471 56.78 51.01 11.99
C THR A 471 57.49 52.29 12.42
N GLN A 472 58.11 52.32 13.61
CA GLN A 472 58.74 53.53 14.17
C GLN A 472 59.96 53.99 13.36
N ASP A 473 59.98 55.28 13.02
CA ASP A 473 61.06 55.95 12.27
C ASP A 473 61.36 55.34 10.88
N LYS A 474 60.44 54.52 10.34
CA LYS A 474 60.53 53.88 9.02
C LYS A 474 59.91 54.73 7.92
N ALA A 475 60.44 54.59 6.71
CA ALA A 475 59.87 55.11 5.46
C ALA A 475 59.91 54.01 4.40
N LEU A 476 58.96 54.06 3.47
CA LEU A 476 58.91 53.21 2.28
C LEU A 476 59.22 54.06 1.05
N LEU A 477 59.53 53.44 -0.10
CA LEU A 477 59.81 54.20 -1.34
C LEU A 477 58.65 55.13 -1.75
N PHE A 478 57.43 54.81 -1.33
CA PHE A 478 56.19 55.49 -1.67
C PHE A 478 55.47 56.12 -0.46
N LEU A 479 56.07 56.10 0.74
CA LEU A 479 55.45 56.62 1.98
C LEU A 479 56.49 57.29 2.88
N SER A 480 56.25 58.57 3.22
CA SER A 480 57.17 59.37 4.02
C SER A 480 57.14 59.00 5.51
N LYS A 481 58.18 59.39 6.27
CA LYS A 481 58.22 59.15 7.73
C LYS A 481 57.08 59.86 8.46
N ASP A 482 56.69 61.05 8.01
CA ASP A 482 55.65 61.86 8.65
C ASP A 482 54.25 61.25 8.40
N ASP A 483 54.01 60.70 7.21
CA ASP A 483 52.76 60.01 6.88
C ASP A 483 52.60 58.72 7.70
N VAL A 484 53.70 57.97 7.90
CA VAL A 484 53.72 56.81 8.80
C VAL A 484 53.41 57.25 10.24
N GLN A 485 53.99 58.36 10.69
CA GLN A 485 53.76 58.86 12.05
C GLN A 485 52.31 59.29 12.28
N SER A 486 51.67 59.93 11.30
CA SER A 486 50.25 60.29 11.38
C SER A 486 49.36 59.05 11.48
N LYS A 487 49.58 58.03 10.67
CA LYS A 487 48.80 56.77 10.70
C LYS A 487 49.00 55.97 11.99
N ARG A 488 50.13 56.14 12.70
CA ARG A 488 50.37 55.53 14.02
C ARG A 488 49.51 56.15 15.13
N ALA A 489 49.10 57.41 14.99
CA ALA A 489 48.28 58.09 16.00
C ALA A 489 46.85 57.50 16.09
N ASP A 490 46.31 57.03 14.95
CA ASP A 490 44.98 56.39 14.89
C ASP A 490 44.94 55.10 15.73
N ILE A 491 46.00 54.30 15.67
CA ILE A 491 46.14 53.07 16.47
C ILE A 491 46.15 53.40 17.96
N ILE A 492 46.87 54.45 18.38
CA ILE A 492 46.96 54.86 19.78
C ILE A 492 45.61 55.38 20.30
N THR A 493 44.85 56.07 19.46
CA THR A 493 43.49 56.53 19.79
C THR A 493 42.58 55.32 20.10
N SER A 494 42.64 54.26 19.28
CA SER A 494 41.87 53.02 19.52
C SER A 494 42.29 52.30 20.81
N MET A 495 43.56 52.38 21.20
CA MET A 495 44.03 51.83 22.49
C MET A 495 43.43 52.61 23.68
N CYS A 496 43.29 53.93 23.55
CA CYS A 496 42.67 54.75 24.60
C CYS A 496 41.17 54.47 24.75
N ASP A 497 40.45 54.30 23.65
CA ASP A 497 39.03 53.92 23.66
C ASP A 497 38.81 52.57 24.36
N ARG A 498 39.70 51.60 24.14
CA ARG A 498 39.64 50.29 24.80
C ARG A 498 39.82 50.40 26.32
N ILE A 499 40.72 51.25 26.81
CA ILE A 499 40.91 51.49 28.26
C ILE A 499 39.65 52.12 28.86
N LEU A 500 39.01 53.07 28.17
CA LEU A 500 37.76 53.70 28.61
C LEU A 500 36.59 52.72 28.66
N ASP A 501 36.46 51.83 27.66
CA ASP A 501 35.45 50.78 27.65
C ASP A 501 35.67 49.77 28.77
N GLN A 502 36.93 49.41 29.05
CA GLN A 502 37.28 48.53 30.16
C GLN A 502 37.02 49.18 31.51
N ALA A 503 37.25 50.49 31.66
CA ALA A 503 36.98 51.23 32.90
C ALA A 503 35.50 51.25 33.31
N ASN A 504 34.58 50.98 32.38
CA ASN A 504 33.15 50.80 32.67
C ASN A 504 32.81 49.38 33.18
N GLN A 505 33.76 48.45 33.22
CA GLN A 505 33.55 47.09 33.68
C GLN A 505 33.84 46.97 35.20
N PRO A 506 33.05 46.18 35.96
CA PRO A 506 33.20 46.06 37.42
C PRO A 506 34.54 45.48 37.88
N THR A 507 35.26 44.78 37.00
CA THR A 507 36.50 44.05 37.28
C THR A 507 37.76 44.83 36.92
N PHE A 508 37.63 46.11 36.55
CA PHE A 508 38.76 46.91 36.10
C PHE A 508 39.63 47.40 37.26
N GLU A 509 40.93 47.11 37.22
CA GLU A 509 41.88 47.59 38.22
C GLU A 509 42.27 49.05 37.94
N ALA A 510 42.09 49.93 38.93
CA ALA A 510 42.49 51.35 38.82
C ALA A 510 43.99 51.53 38.48
N ARG A 511 44.82 50.54 38.84
CA ARG A 511 46.24 50.49 38.50
C ARG A 511 46.48 50.34 37.00
N THR A 512 45.63 49.62 36.26
CA THR A 512 45.79 49.43 34.81
C THR A 512 45.62 50.74 34.04
N ALA A 513 44.62 51.56 34.40
CA ALA A 513 44.47 52.89 33.82
C ALA A 513 45.63 53.83 34.20
N LYS A 514 46.15 53.71 35.43
CA LYS A 514 47.30 54.49 35.89
C LYS A 514 48.59 54.13 35.14
N ASP A 515 48.91 52.85 35.02
CA ASP A 515 50.09 52.34 34.29
C ASP A 515 50.01 52.71 32.80
N PHE A 516 48.80 52.79 32.22
CA PHE A 516 48.60 53.23 30.83
C PHE A 516 48.87 54.73 30.65
N LEU A 517 48.38 55.59 31.56
CA LEU A 517 48.65 57.03 31.55
C LEU A 517 50.15 57.34 31.72
N GLU A 518 50.84 56.60 32.61
CA GLU A 518 52.28 56.75 32.85
C GLU A 518 53.14 56.51 31.58
N MET A 519 52.67 55.72 30.60
CA MET A 519 53.41 55.49 29.34
C MET A 519 53.58 56.75 28.50
N PHE A 520 52.68 57.73 28.64
CA PHE A 520 52.71 58.96 27.86
C PHE A 520 53.55 60.05 28.53
N GLU A 521 53.72 60.03 29.85
CA GLU A 521 54.23 61.15 30.66
C GLU A 521 55.70 61.55 30.39
N GLU A 522 56.60 60.59 30.10
CA GLU A 522 58.03 60.86 29.91
C GLU A 522 58.58 60.37 28.56
N PRO A 523 59.47 61.12 27.88
CA PRO A 523 60.10 60.67 26.65
C PRO A 523 61.05 59.48 26.91
N PRO A 524 61.11 58.47 26.01
CA PRO A 524 61.95 57.30 26.23
C PRO A 524 63.44 57.66 26.18
N ARG A 525 64.24 57.05 27.05
CA ARG A 525 65.69 57.30 27.13
C ARG A 525 66.43 56.76 25.89
N ILE A 526 66.88 57.66 25.02
CA ILE A 526 67.75 57.34 23.88
C ILE A 526 69.16 56.99 24.39
N ARG A 527 69.67 55.80 24.06
CA ARG A 527 71.07 55.44 24.28
C ARG A 527 71.83 55.68 22.99
N ASN A 528 73.02 56.25 23.04
CA ASN A 528 73.86 56.39 21.86
C ASN A 528 74.87 55.23 21.79
N ASP A 529 75.34 54.89 20.60
CA ASP A 529 76.48 54.01 20.40
C ASP A 529 77.80 54.72 20.78
N ASP A 530 78.91 53.98 20.74
CA ASP A 530 80.25 54.49 21.09
C ASP A 530 80.73 55.62 20.15
N GLU A 531 80.02 55.88 19.04
CA GLU A 531 80.29 56.93 18.04
C GLU A 531 79.35 58.15 18.20
N GLY A 532 78.45 58.13 19.18
CA GLY A 532 77.52 59.22 19.48
C GLY A 532 76.24 59.21 18.64
N ASN A 533 76.00 58.17 17.84
CA ASN A 533 74.76 58.04 17.09
C ASN A 533 73.67 57.40 17.97
N PRO A 534 72.43 57.89 17.92
CA PRO A 534 71.34 57.31 18.70
C PRO A 534 71.06 55.88 18.28
N LEU A 535 71.13 54.94 19.23
CA LEU A 535 70.71 53.55 19.05
C LEU A 535 69.18 53.50 18.90
N PRO A 536 68.65 52.50 18.17
CA PRO A 536 67.22 52.29 18.08
C PRO A 536 66.60 52.16 19.47
N LEU A 537 65.49 52.87 19.68
CA LEU A 537 64.67 52.72 20.89
C LEU A 537 64.30 51.24 21.05
N LYS A 538 64.21 50.76 22.29
CA LYS A 538 63.83 49.37 22.58
C LYS A 538 62.32 49.16 22.74
N ASN A 539 61.59 50.25 22.98
CA ASN A 539 60.14 50.29 23.17
C ASN A 539 59.51 51.39 22.27
N VAL A 540 58.19 51.36 22.12
CA VAL A 540 57.40 52.39 21.42
C VAL A 540 57.53 53.74 22.14
N ASP A 541 57.72 54.82 21.38
CA ASP A 541 57.77 56.20 21.88
C ASP A 541 56.37 56.81 21.96
N TYR A 542 55.65 56.58 23.06
CA TYR A 542 54.29 57.10 23.28
C TYR A 542 54.24 58.60 23.56
N HIS A 543 55.31 59.16 24.13
CA HIS A 543 55.41 60.59 24.45
C HIS A 543 55.20 61.49 23.20
N ARG A 544 55.61 61.04 22.00
CA ARG A 544 55.39 61.77 20.74
C ARG A 544 53.92 62.03 20.40
N PHE A 545 52.99 61.35 21.06
CA PHE A 545 51.56 61.47 20.80
C PHE A 545 50.82 62.30 21.87
N GLN A 546 51.51 62.80 22.90
CA GLN A 546 50.90 63.68 23.92
C GLN A 546 50.30 64.96 23.34
N GLU A 547 50.90 65.50 22.28
CA GLU A 547 50.46 66.73 21.60
C GLU A 547 49.52 66.45 20.42
N ASN A 548 49.10 65.19 20.21
CA ASN A 548 48.09 64.88 19.20
C ASN A 548 46.69 65.11 19.79
N ASP A 549 45.93 66.02 19.19
CA ASP A 549 44.61 66.44 19.67
C ASP A 549 43.64 65.27 19.93
N ALA A 550 43.65 64.23 19.07
CA ALA A 550 42.74 63.09 19.20
C ALA A 550 43.11 62.15 20.36
N VAL A 551 44.40 62.03 20.68
CA VAL A 551 44.90 61.18 21.77
C VAL A 551 44.77 61.90 23.12
N LEU A 552 45.06 63.21 23.15
CA LEU A 552 45.02 64.01 24.37
C LEU A 552 43.63 64.04 25.04
N ASP A 553 42.57 64.21 24.25
CA ASP A 553 41.18 64.25 24.75
C ASP A 553 40.82 62.94 25.48
N LYS A 554 41.26 61.80 24.96
CA LYS A 554 40.99 60.48 25.53
C LYS A 554 41.77 60.21 26.81
N LEU A 555 43.02 60.68 26.89
CA LEU A 555 43.84 60.56 28.11
C LEU A 555 43.22 61.33 29.30
N GLN A 556 42.60 62.50 29.04
CA GLN A 556 41.92 63.28 30.07
C GLN A 556 40.65 62.59 30.60
N GLU A 557 39.92 61.88 29.74
CA GLU A 557 38.72 61.12 30.11
C GLU A 557 39.07 59.97 31.08
N ILE A 558 40.18 59.25 30.82
CA ILE A 558 40.67 58.14 31.66
C ILE A 558 41.03 58.62 33.07
N ALA A 559 41.66 59.79 33.19
CA ALA A 559 42.01 60.37 34.49
C ALA A 559 40.77 60.74 35.33
N GLY A 560 39.66 61.15 34.68
CA GLY A 560 38.40 61.49 35.35
C GLY A 560 37.68 60.30 35.97
N THR A 561 37.80 59.11 35.38
CA THR A 561 37.22 57.85 35.90
C THR A 561 37.91 57.35 37.17
N LEU A 562 39.23 57.53 37.31
CA LEU A 562 40.03 57.06 38.45
C LEU A 562 39.62 57.71 39.78
N ALA A 563 39.25 59.00 39.76
CA ALA A 563 38.84 59.75 40.95
C ALA A 563 37.51 59.29 41.57
N ARG A 564 36.67 58.54 40.84
CA ARG A 564 35.37 58.05 41.34
C ARG A 564 35.46 56.72 42.09
N MET A 565 36.55 55.97 41.92
CA MET A 565 36.72 54.63 42.51
C MET A 565 37.17 54.65 43.98
N GLU A 566 37.85 55.72 44.45
CA GLU A 566 38.39 55.81 45.83
C GLU A 566 37.32 55.95 46.94
N ASP A 567 36.10 56.41 46.64
CA ASP A 567 35.01 56.65 47.63
C ASP A 567 34.22 55.36 48.00
N SER A 568 34.48 54.24 47.31
CA SER A 568 33.78 52.95 47.46
C SER A 568 34.36 52.05 48.57
N ASN A 569 35.65 52.20 48.90
CA ASN A 569 36.39 51.26 49.75
C ASN A 569 36.00 51.31 51.24
N ASP A 570 35.55 52.45 51.77
CA ASP A 570 35.17 52.57 53.19
C ASP A 570 33.86 51.83 53.54
N ARG A 571 32.95 51.65 52.56
CA ARG A 571 31.68 50.91 52.77
C ARG A 571 31.85 49.39 52.77
N MET A 572 32.93 48.87 52.17
CA MET A 572 33.21 47.43 52.06
C MET A 572 33.59 46.81 53.42
N LYS A 573 34.31 47.56 54.27
CA LYS A 573 34.83 47.07 55.56
C LYS A 573 33.72 46.73 56.57
N GLU A 574 32.64 47.52 56.61
CA GLU A 574 31.50 47.27 57.51
C GLU A 574 30.69 46.02 57.12
N ARG A 575 30.63 45.68 55.83
CA ARG A 575 29.92 44.46 55.36
C ARG A 575 30.66 43.18 55.74
N PHE A 576 31.99 43.19 55.72
CA PHE A 576 32.81 42.02 56.05
C PHE A 576 32.66 41.58 57.53
N ASP A 577 32.63 42.54 58.46
CA ASP A 577 32.44 42.26 59.89
C ASP A 577 31.07 41.65 60.19
N SER A 578 30.03 42.04 59.44
CA SER A 578 28.69 41.45 59.58
C SER A 578 28.64 39.99 59.12
N LEU A 579 29.44 39.61 58.11
CA LEU A 579 29.46 38.25 57.56
C LEU A 579 30.09 37.26 58.55
N LYS A 580 31.20 37.64 59.21
CA LYS A 580 31.88 36.82 60.23
C LYS A 580 30.91 36.34 61.32
N GLN A 581 30.01 37.22 61.78
CA GLN A 581 29.01 36.88 62.80
C GLN A 581 27.93 35.89 62.32
N LYS A 582 27.55 35.91 61.02
CA LYS A 582 26.54 35.01 60.46
C LYS A 582 27.05 33.57 60.38
N VAL A 583 28.31 33.37 59.96
CA VAL A 583 28.95 32.05 59.81
C VAL A 583 29.05 31.34 61.17
N ASP A 584 29.56 32.03 62.20
CA ASP A 584 29.72 31.46 63.55
C ASP A 584 28.38 31.07 64.20
N ARG A 585 27.30 31.78 63.87
CA ARG A 585 25.97 31.47 64.40
C ARG A 585 25.44 30.18 63.78
N PHE A 586 25.53 30.02 62.47
CA PHE A 586 24.93 28.89 61.77
C PHE A 586 25.63 27.56 62.07
N ASP A 587 26.96 27.58 62.24
CA ASP A 587 27.71 26.37 62.62
C ASP A 587 27.25 25.77 63.95
N ARG A 588 26.94 26.63 64.94
CA ARG A 588 26.36 26.19 66.22
C ARG A 588 24.98 25.54 66.05
N GLU A 589 24.13 26.07 65.17
CA GLU A 589 22.79 25.54 64.93
C GLU A 589 22.85 24.15 64.26
N VAL A 590 23.76 23.95 63.30
CA VAL A 590 23.96 22.67 62.61
C VAL A 590 24.44 21.57 63.58
N LEU A 591 25.40 21.87 64.46
CA LEU A 591 25.92 20.90 65.43
C LEU A 591 24.86 20.44 66.45
N ILE A 592 23.98 21.35 66.87
CA ILE A 592 22.87 21.02 67.79
C ILE A 592 21.88 20.06 67.12
N ALA A 593 21.48 20.35 65.89
CA ALA A 593 20.55 19.52 65.11
C ALA A 593 21.11 18.11 64.83
N TRP A 594 22.39 18.03 64.41
CA TRP A 594 23.02 16.74 64.10
C TRP A 594 23.12 15.84 65.34
N LYS A 595 23.43 16.41 66.50
CA LYS A 595 23.46 15.68 67.77
C LYS A 595 22.08 15.13 68.13
N LYS A 596 21.03 15.94 67.99
CA LYS A 596 19.65 15.52 68.26
C LYS A 596 19.21 14.34 67.38
N PHE A 597 19.55 14.38 66.08
CA PHE A 597 19.23 13.28 65.15
C PHE A 597 19.88 11.95 65.54
N ARG A 598 21.16 11.96 65.96
CA ARG A 598 21.84 10.74 66.40
C ARG A 598 21.25 10.15 67.68
N ASP A 599 20.77 11.01 68.58
CA ASP A 599 20.23 10.59 69.88
C ASP A 599 18.78 10.11 69.81
N THR A 600 17.97 10.65 68.88
CA THR A 600 16.50 10.46 68.88
C THR A 600 15.93 9.92 67.56
N GLU A 601 16.73 9.82 66.51
CA GLU A 601 16.30 9.57 65.11
C GLU A 601 15.30 10.62 64.57
N GLU A 602 15.05 11.70 65.31
CA GLU A 602 14.19 12.81 64.90
C GLU A 602 14.98 13.79 64.01
N VAL A 603 14.51 14.02 62.80
CA VAL A 603 15.18 14.86 61.80
C VAL A 603 14.80 16.33 62.00
N ASP A 604 15.80 17.21 62.14
CA ASP A 604 15.58 18.66 62.13
C ASP A 604 15.50 19.20 60.69
N HIS A 605 14.29 19.18 60.15
CA HIS A 605 14.00 19.59 58.77
C HIS A 605 14.29 21.07 58.51
N GLY A 606 14.32 21.92 59.54
CA GLY A 606 14.60 23.36 59.40
C GLY A 606 16.07 23.67 59.10
N ILE A 607 16.99 22.81 59.56
CA ILE A 607 18.43 22.94 59.32
C ILE A 607 18.86 22.27 58.01
N LEU A 608 18.22 21.15 57.63
CA LEU A 608 18.50 20.48 56.34
C LEU A 608 18.03 21.30 55.12
N ALA A 609 16.98 22.12 55.27
CA ALA A 609 16.49 22.97 54.19
C ALA A 609 17.38 24.20 53.90
N GLN A 610 18.42 24.45 54.69
CA GLN A 610 19.26 25.66 54.63
C GLN A 610 20.51 25.53 53.75
N GLU A 611 20.53 24.60 52.78
CA GLU A 611 21.62 24.47 51.80
C GLU A 611 21.83 25.76 50.99
N LYS A 612 20.75 26.36 50.48
CA LYS A 612 20.81 27.65 49.77
C LYS A 612 21.33 28.79 50.64
N TYR A 613 21.11 28.71 51.96
CA TYR A 613 21.64 29.70 52.89
C TYR A 613 23.16 29.54 53.08
N LEU A 614 23.68 28.30 53.11
CA LEU A 614 25.13 28.04 53.06
C LEU A 614 25.79 28.51 51.77
N ASP A 615 25.15 28.29 50.63
CA ASP A 615 25.63 28.77 49.33
C ASP A 615 25.60 30.30 49.24
N GLY A 616 24.58 30.92 49.85
CA GLY A 616 24.51 32.37 50.04
C GLY A 616 25.65 32.92 50.88
N LEU A 617 26.00 32.26 51.99
CA LEU A 617 27.16 32.65 52.82
C LEU A 617 28.50 32.43 52.09
N ASP A 618 28.65 31.39 51.27
CA ASP A 618 29.85 31.14 50.44
C ASP A 618 30.01 32.17 49.33
N THR A 619 28.90 32.60 48.75
CA THR A 619 28.88 33.66 47.74
C THR A 619 29.21 35.02 48.39
N GLU A 620 28.55 35.37 49.50
CA GLU A 620 28.83 36.59 50.27
C GLU A 620 30.29 36.60 50.76
N THR A 621 30.89 35.46 51.12
CA THR A 621 32.32 35.37 51.50
C THR A 621 33.24 35.60 50.31
N ARG A 622 32.94 35.06 49.12
CA ARG A 622 33.77 35.21 47.93
C ARG A 622 33.81 36.63 47.40
N GLU A 623 32.80 37.46 47.68
CA GLU A 623 32.79 38.89 47.32
C GLU A 623 33.97 39.67 47.94
N PHE A 624 34.64 39.12 48.97
CA PHE A 624 35.76 39.74 49.67
C PHE A 624 37.14 39.13 49.33
N SER A 625 37.25 38.22 48.36
CA SER A 625 38.49 37.47 48.08
C SER A 625 39.67 38.30 47.59
N ASP A 626 39.39 39.37 46.85
CA ASP A 626 40.37 40.24 46.18
C ASP A 626 40.21 41.70 46.61
N SER A 627 39.52 41.93 47.74
CA SER A 627 39.22 43.27 48.25
C SER A 627 40.41 43.85 49.02
N GLU A 628 40.97 44.97 48.55
CA GLU A 628 42.03 45.71 49.26
C GLU A 628 41.59 46.27 50.64
N ALA A 629 40.29 46.31 50.93
CA ALA A 629 39.72 46.82 52.19
C ALA A 629 39.70 45.81 53.35
N VAL A 630 40.02 44.52 53.13
CA VAL A 630 39.92 43.42 54.11
C VAL A 630 41.28 42.74 54.28
N ASP A 631 41.70 42.46 55.53
CA ASP A 631 42.97 41.78 55.79
C ASP A 631 42.92 40.33 55.24
N PRO A 632 43.91 39.89 54.44
CA PRO A 632 43.94 38.54 53.86
C PRO A 632 43.91 37.40 54.89
N ASN A 633 44.40 37.62 56.11
CA ASN A 633 44.33 36.63 57.19
C ASN A 633 42.91 36.53 57.76
N ASP A 634 42.23 37.65 57.97
CA ASP A 634 40.85 37.67 58.47
C ASP A 634 39.89 37.02 57.46
N TYR A 635 40.09 37.27 56.16
CA TYR A 635 39.37 36.58 55.09
C TYR A 635 39.58 35.07 55.13
N ARG A 636 40.82 34.63 55.36
CA ARG A 636 41.17 33.20 55.44
C ARG A 636 40.49 32.51 56.62
N GLU A 637 40.45 33.15 57.79
CA GLU A 637 39.76 32.61 58.98
C GLU A 637 38.27 32.36 58.71
N VAL A 638 37.56 33.34 58.15
CA VAL A 638 36.12 33.22 57.85
C VAL A 638 35.86 32.14 56.80
N ARG A 639 36.72 32.05 55.78
CA ARG A 639 36.61 31.03 54.73
C ARG A 639 36.90 29.62 55.24
N ASP A 640 37.86 29.46 56.14
CA ASP A 640 38.15 28.17 56.78
C ASP A 640 36.97 27.74 57.70
N ALA A 641 36.40 28.67 58.48
CA ALA A 641 35.22 28.41 59.30
C ALA A 641 33.99 27.99 58.47
N LEU A 642 33.73 28.67 57.34
CA LEU A 642 32.65 28.30 56.43
C LEU A 642 32.86 26.93 55.78
N ARG A 643 34.12 26.61 55.40
CA ARG A 643 34.45 25.29 54.85
C ARG A 643 34.17 24.17 55.85
N ASP A 644 34.50 24.39 57.11
CA ASP A 644 34.27 23.39 58.15
C ASP A 644 32.78 23.25 58.49
N LEU A 645 32.03 24.35 58.55
CA LEU A 645 30.56 24.35 58.62
C LEU A 645 29.91 23.55 57.48
N ARG A 646 30.34 23.76 56.22
CA ARG A 646 29.81 23.01 55.06
C ARG A 646 30.12 21.52 55.15
N LYS A 647 31.29 21.14 55.67
CA LYS A 647 31.62 19.72 55.93
C LYS A 647 30.69 19.13 56.98
N THR A 648 30.49 19.82 58.09
CA THR A 648 29.61 19.40 59.19
C THR A 648 28.17 19.19 58.70
N TRP A 649 27.63 20.15 57.94
CA TRP A 649 26.29 20.04 57.37
C TRP A 649 26.16 18.90 56.35
N ARG A 650 27.14 18.72 55.45
CA ARG A 650 27.14 17.60 54.48
C ARG A 650 27.21 16.24 55.16
N SER A 651 28.00 16.10 56.22
CA SER A 651 28.05 14.87 57.01
C SER A 651 26.72 14.57 57.69
N PHE A 652 26.03 15.59 58.20
CA PHE A 652 24.67 15.45 58.73
C PHE A 652 23.67 15.00 57.65
N SER A 653 23.62 15.68 56.49
CA SER A 653 22.70 15.32 55.37
C SER A 653 22.91 13.89 54.88
N LYS A 654 24.17 13.49 54.65
CA LYS A 654 24.52 12.16 54.12
C LYS A 654 24.12 11.02 55.06
N GLU A 655 24.18 11.25 56.37
CA GLU A 655 23.77 10.27 57.38
C GLU A 655 22.25 10.07 57.40
N VAL A 656 21.48 11.12 57.08
CA VAL A 656 20.01 11.09 56.93
C VAL A 656 19.57 10.42 55.61
N GLU A 657 20.23 10.73 54.49
CA GLU A 657 19.95 10.13 53.17
C GLU A 657 20.22 8.61 53.13
N SER A 658 21.33 8.18 53.72
CA SER A 658 21.74 6.77 53.81
C SER A 658 20.66 5.85 54.41
N LYS A 659 20.01 6.30 55.49
CA LYS A 659 19.00 5.49 56.19
C LYS A 659 17.64 5.46 55.49
N SER A 660 17.28 6.47 54.69
CA SER A 660 15.95 6.57 54.03
C SER A 660 15.89 5.89 52.66
N GLY A 661 16.96 5.94 51.86
CA GLY A 661 17.01 5.30 50.53
C GLY A 661 16.90 3.77 50.57
N SER A 662 17.41 3.13 51.62
CA SER A 662 17.38 1.67 51.79
C SER A 662 15.96 1.08 51.86
N GLN A 663 14.97 1.85 52.34
CA GLN A 663 13.62 1.34 52.58
C GLN A 663 12.76 1.33 51.29
N ILE A 664 12.95 2.31 50.40
CA ILE A 664 12.23 2.42 49.11
C ILE A 664 12.70 1.35 48.14
N ASP A 665 14.02 1.12 48.03
CA ASP A 665 14.58 0.10 47.14
C ASP A 665 14.13 -1.31 47.51
N THR A 666 13.96 -1.60 48.80
CA THR A 666 13.48 -2.90 49.27
C THR A 666 12.05 -3.20 48.77
N LEU A 667 11.16 -2.20 48.81
CA LEU A 667 9.77 -2.34 48.35
C LEU A 667 9.66 -2.42 46.83
N LEU A 668 10.49 -1.68 46.08
CA LEU A 668 10.52 -1.75 44.62
C LEU A 668 11.03 -3.12 44.13
N ASN A 669 12.05 -3.68 44.80
CA ASN A 669 12.54 -5.03 44.50
C ASN A 669 11.46 -6.11 44.75
N GLU A 670 10.65 -5.95 45.80
CA GLU A 670 9.53 -6.86 46.10
C GLU A 670 8.45 -6.79 45.01
N ALA A 671 8.09 -5.58 44.55
CA ALA A 671 7.13 -5.41 43.45
C ALA A 671 7.63 -5.96 42.10
N GLU A 672 8.92 -5.81 41.79
CA GLU A 672 9.56 -6.43 40.61
C GLU A 672 9.54 -7.95 40.67
N ALA A 673 9.82 -8.54 41.84
CA ALA A 673 9.77 -9.98 42.03
C ALA A 673 8.34 -10.52 41.80
N ILE A 674 7.31 -9.81 42.28
CA ILE A 674 5.92 -10.15 42.03
C ILE A 674 5.61 -10.02 40.54
N GLY A 675 5.95 -8.89 39.89
CA GLY A 675 5.72 -8.66 38.46
C GLY A 675 6.34 -9.75 37.56
N ASN A 676 7.60 -10.13 37.83
CA ASN A 676 8.30 -11.20 37.12
C ASN A 676 7.66 -12.59 37.32
N SER A 677 6.94 -12.79 38.42
CA SER A 677 6.22 -14.04 38.68
C SER A 677 4.88 -14.13 37.95
N VAL A 678 4.23 -13.00 37.60
CA VAL A 678 2.90 -12.97 36.97
C VAL A 678 2.87 -13.73 35.64
N GLY A 679 3.93 -13.63 34.84
CA GLY A 679 4.03 -14.34 33.55
C GLY A 679 4.16 -15.86 33.67
N ARG A 680 4.50 -16.37 34.87
CA ARG A 680 4.73 -17.81 35.13
C ARG A 680 3.50 -18.54 35.70
N VAL A 681 2.44 -17.80 36.00
CA VAL A 681 1.21 -18.33 36.60
C VAL A 681 0.09 -18.43 35.56
N GLU A 682 -0.82 -19.38 35.74
CA GLU A 682 -1.98 -19.54 34.86
C GLU A 682 -2.88 -18.30 34.87
N MET A 683 -3.58 -18.05 33.76
CA MET A 683 -4.41 -16.84 33.57
C MET A 683 -5.42 -16.60 34.70
N ALA A 684 -5.96 -17.66 35.31
CA ALA A 684 -6.90 -17.57 36.41
C ALA A 684 -6.28 -17.00 37.71
N GLU A 685 -4.97 -17.16 37.90
CA GLU A 685 -4.24 -16.75 39.12
C GLU A 685 -3.56 -15.38 38.99
N ARG A 686 -3.38 -14.89 37.75
CA ARG A 686 -2.75 -13.58 37.46
C ARG A 686 -3.44 -12.38 38.14
N PRO A 687 -4.78 -12.28 38.23
CA PRO A 687 -5.45 -11.18 38.92
C PRO A 687 -5.08 -11.07 40.41
N GLY A 688 -4.88 -12.22 41.09
CA GLY A 688 -4.48 -12.27 42.49
C GLY A 688 -3.08 -11.70 42.72
N LYS A 689 -2.12 -12.06 41.87
CA LYS A 689 -0.74 -11.55 41.92
C LYS A 689 -0.63 -10.05 41.61
N LEU A 690 -1.44 -9.55 40.67
CA LEU A 690 -1.50 -8.12 40.36
C LEU A 690 -2.06 -7.29 41.51
N LYS A 691 -2.96 -7.86 42.31
CA LYS A 691 -3.46 -7.23 43.53
C LYS A 691 -2.37 -7.12 44.59
N GLU A 692 -1.62 -8.20 44.85
CA GLU A 692 -0.46 -8.20 45.76
C GLU A 692 0.57 -7.14 45.34
N MET A 693 0.89 -7.06 44.05
CA MET A 693 1.77 -6.03 43.49
C MET A 693 1.23 -4.61 43.74
N GLY A 694 -0.08 -4.40 43.53
CA GLY A 694 -0.74 -3.12 43.80
C GLY A 694 -0.62 -2.67 45.25
N GLU A 695 -0.75 -3.59 46.21
CA GLU A 695 -0.63 -3.29 47.65
C GLU A 695 0.82 -2.90 48.03
N VAL A 696 1.84 -3.49 47.39
CA VAL A 696 3.25 -3.11 47.59
C VAL A 696 3.55 -1.73 47.01
N LEU A 697 3.10 -1.45 45.78
CA LEU A 697 3.30 -0.14 45.13
C LEU A 697 2.56 0.99 45.87
N GLU A 698 1.41 0.70 46.50
CA GLU A 698 0.70 1.67 47.33
C GLU A 698 1.52 2.10 48.56
N LYS A 699 2.28 1.17 49.18
CA LYS A 699 3.18 1.49 50.30
C LYS A 699 4.31 2.42 49.85
N VAL A 700 4.87 2.22 48.65
CA VAL A 700 5.91 3.11 48.07
C VAL A 700 5.37 4.52 47.86
N THR A 701 4.18 4.66 47.28
CA THR A 701 3.56 5.98 47.04
C THR A 701 3.20 6.72 48.34
N LYS A 702 2.83 6.00 49.41
CA LYS A 702 2.57 6.57 50.74
C LYS A 702 3.84 7.13 51.38
N ILE A 703 4.97 6.41 51.29
CA ILE A 703 6.28 6.87 51.80
C ILE A 703 6.74 8.13 51.06
N ASN A 704 6.58 8.16 49.73
CA ASN A 704 6.97 9.31 48.91
C ASN A 704 6.12 10.57 49.18
N LYS A 705 4.82 10.42 49.49
CA LYS A 705 3.93 11.55 49.80
C LYS A 705 4.23 12.22 51.15
N SER A 706 4.90 11.52 52.08
CA SER A 706 5.28 12.04 53.40
C SER A 706 6.69 12.64 53.46
N ALA A 707 7.42 12.72 52.34
CA ALA A 707 8.83 13.09 52.29
C ALA A 707 9.07 14.57 51.89
N THR A 708 10.04 15.25 52.51
CA THR A 708 10.54 16.59 52.08
C THR A 708 11.28 16.52 50.74
N GLU A 709 11.55 17.65 50.08
CA GLU A 709 12.11 17.74 48.70
C GLU A 709 13.41 16.93 48.49
N GLN A 710 14.24 16.78 49.53
CA GLN A 710 15.49 15.98 49.54
C GLN A 710 15.28 14.48 49.85
N MET A 711 14.07 14.07 50.27
CA MET A 711 13.67 12.69 50.60
C MET A 711 12.70 12.08 49.56
N ARG A 712 12.35 12.82 48.51
CA ARG A 712 11.55 12.27 47.39
C ARG A 712 12.32 11.15 46.71
N MET A 713 11.58 10.19 46.16
CA MET A 713 12.16 9.15 45.31
C MET A 713 13.12 9.78 44.30
N ASN A 714 14.31 9.20 44.16
CA ASN A 714 15.22 9.66 43.13
C ASN A 714 14.68 9.29 41.74
N SER A 715 15.23 9.90 40.69
CA SER A 715 14.75 9.72 39.31
C SER A 715 14.78 8.25 38.84
N SER A 716 15.66 7.42 39.40
CA SER A 716 15.72 5.98 39.11
C SER A 716 14.57 5.23 39.78
N GLN A 717 14.28 5.53 41.04
CA GLN A 717 13.16 4.96 41.80
C GLN A 717 11.80 5.37 41.22
N GLU A 718 11.67 6.62 40.75
CA GLU A 718 10.45 7.09 40.07
C GLU A 718 10.24 6.38 38.73
N ARG A 719 11.29 6.21 37.93
CA ARG A 719 11.22 5.41 36.68
C ARG A 719 10.84 3.96 36.94
N ARG A 720 11.43 3.33 37.96
CA ARG A 720 11.10 1.94 38.36
C ARG A 720 9.64 1.82 38.79
N LEU A 721 9.14 2.74 39.62
CA LEU A 721 7.73 2.77 40.01
C LEU A 721 6.81 2.97 38.80
N GLY A 722 7.15 3.90 37.90
CA GLY A 722 6.41 4.15 36.66
C GLY A 722 6.32 2.91 35.78
N GLY A 723 7.46 2.27 35.49
CA GLY A 723 7.51 1.06 34.67
C GLY A 723 6.73 -0.12 35.29
N LEU A 724 6.73 -0.27 36.62
CA LEU A 724 5.95 -1.30 37.30
C LEU A 724 4.43 -1.05 37.25
N LEU A 725 4.00 0.21 37.35
CA LEU A 725 2.58 0.57 37.21
C LEU A 725 2.08 0.37 35.78
N GLU A 726 2.90 0.72 34.79
CA GLU A 726 2.63 0.52 33.38
C GLU A 726 2.51 -0.98 33.05
N MET A 727 3.48 -1.79 33.49
CA MET A 727 3.45 -3.25 33.37
C MET A 727 2.17 -3.84 33.98
N ARG A 728 1.78 -3.41 35.17
CA ARG A 728 0.54 -3.87 35.83
C ARG A 728 -0.69 -3.55 34.98
N ASN A 729 -0.78 -2.33 34.45
CA ASN A 729 -1.94 -1.88 33.67
C ASN A 729 -2.03 -2.59 32.31
N GLU A 730 -0.91 -2.82 31.64
CA GLU A 730 -0.87 -3.58 30.38
C GLU A 730 -1.28 -5.05 30.60
N ILE A 731 -0.84 -5.70 31.68
CA ILE A 731 -1.28 -7.06 31.99
C ILE A 731 -2.79 -7.09 32.30
N LEU A 732 -3.34 -6.11 33.03
CA LEU A 732 -4.78 -6.01 33.28
C LEU A 732 -5.59 -5.81 31.99
N LYS A 733 -5.08 -5.00 31.06
CA LYS A 733 -5.67 -4.77 29.74
C LYS A 733 -5.72 -6.06 28.92
N LYS A 734 -4.64 -6.86 28.92
CA LYS A 734 -4.59 -8.19 28.29
C LYS A 734 -5.61 -9.16 28.90
N ILE A 735 -5.72 -9.22 30.23
CA ILE A 735 -6.71 -10.07 30.91
C ILE A 735 -8.15 -9.69 30.52
N LYS A 736 -8.45 -8.38 30.46
CA LYS A 736 -9.78 -7.90 30.05
C LYS A 736 -10.07 -8.26 28.58
N LYS A 737 -9.10 -8.12 27.69
CA LYS A 737 -9.20 -8.53 26.28
C LYS A 737 -9.42 -10.04 26.13
N ALA A 738 -8.69 -10.87 26.88
CA ALA A 738 -8.85 -12.32 26.87
C ALA A 738 -10.27 -12.75 27.31
N GLY A 739 -10.82 -12.11 28.35
CA GLY A 739 -12.20 -12.34 28.79
C GLY A 739 -13.25 -11.90 27.77
N ALA A 740 -13.03 -10.77 27.08
CA ALA A 740 -13.92 -10.31 26.02
C ALA A 740 -13.90 -11.22 24.79
N ALA A 741 -12.72 -11.65 24.35
CA ALA A 741 -12.53 -12.55 23.22
C ALA A 741 -13.21 -13.93 23.43
N THR A 742 -13.06 -14.50 24.64
CA THR A 742 -13.71 -15.78 24.98
C THR A 742 -15.23 -15.67 25.02
N ALA A 743 -15.79 -14.55 25.50
CA ALA A 743 -17.23 -14.29 25.41
C ALA A 743 -17.69 -14.06 23.96
N GLY A 744 -16.89 -13.36 23.15
CA GLY A 744 -17.17 -13.05 21.73
C GLY A 744 -17.29 -14.30 20.87
N THR A 745 -16.43 -15.30 21.07
CA THR A 745 -16.50 -16.57 20.31
C THR A 745 -17.82 -17.33 20.48
N GLY A 746 -18.47 -17.23 21.65
CA GLY A 746 -19.76 -17.88 21.91
C GLY A 746 -20.97 -17.07 21.42
N ALA A 747 -20.80 -15.78 21.12
CA ALA A 747 -21.88 -14.86 20.76
C ALA A 747 -21.82 -14.34 19.32
N ALA A 748 -20.82 -14.75 18.53
CA ALA A 748 -20.63 -14.31 17.16
C ALA A 748 -21.84 -14.62 16.26
N GLY A 749 -22.29 -13.63 15.50
CA GLY A 749 -23.35 -13.75 14.51
C GLY A 749 -22.84 -14.03 13.09
N SER A 750 -21.55 -13.84 12.84
CA SER A 750 -20.91 -14.04 11.54
C SER A 750 -19.57 -14.75 11.65
N VAL A 751 -19.08 -15.26 10.51
CA VAL A 751 -17.74 -15.88 10.44
C VAL A 751 -16.66 -14.85 10.78
N ASP A 752 -16.79 -13.61 10.29
CA ASP A 752 -15.80 -12.56 10.52
C ASP A 752 -15.75 -12.14 11.98
N GLU A 753 -16.90 -11.99 12.65
CA GLU A 753 -16.97 -11.72 14.10
C GLU A 753 -16.33 -12.84 14.92
N TYR A 754 -16.56 -14.10 14.52
CA TYR A 754 -15.99 -15.27 15.19
C TYR A 754 -14.46 -15.33 15.00
N LEU A 755 -13.97 -15.14 13.77
CA LEU A 755 -12.54 -15.14 13.48
C LEU A 755 -11.82 -13.96 14.14
N PHE A 756 -12.45 -12.78 14.17
CA PHE A 756 -11.94 -11.63 14.91
C PHE A 756 -11.82 -11.92 16.41
N SER A 757 -12.83 -12.58 16.99
CA SER A 757 -12.79 -13.00 18.40
C SER A 757 -11.64 -13.99 18.68
N LEU A 758 -11.33 -14.88 17.72
CA LEU A 758 -10.17 -15.77 17.80
C LEU A 758 -8.84 -15.01 17.71
N GLU A 759 -8.73 -14.01 16.82
CA GLU A 759 -7.55 -13.15 16.70
C GLU A 759 -7.30 -12.35 17.98
N GLU A 760 -8.35 -11.72 18.53
CA GLU A 760 -8.26 -11.01 19.81
C GLU A 760 -7.83 -11.95 20.95
N GLY A 761 -8.41 -13.16 21.01
CA GLY A 761 -8.03 -14.16 22.01
C GLY A 761 -6.57 -14.59 21.90
N LEU A 762 -6.05 -14.70 20.67
CA LEU A 762 -4.66 -15.06 20.42
C LEU A 762 -3.71 -13.93 20.83
N SER A 763 -4.07 -12.67 20.56
CA SER A 763 -3.31 -11.49 20.96
C SER A 763 -3.27 -11.27 22.48
N ALA A 764 -4.26 -11.81 23.20
CA ALA A 764 -4.43 -11.65 24.64
C ALA A 764 -3.95 -12.86 25.45
N ASP A 765 -3.25 -13.82 24.82
CA ASP A 765 -2.79 -15.08 25.43
C ASP A 765 -3.92 -15.89 26.12
N ALA A 766 -5.12 -15.89 25.53
CA ALA A 766 -6.31 -16.53 26.09
C ALA A 766 -6.36 -18.05 25.90
N PHE A 767 -5.52 -18.61 25.02
CA PHE A 767 -5.53 -20.02 24.62
C PHE A 767 -4.34 -20.79 25.21
N SER A 768 -4.55 -22.08 25.52
CA SER A 768 -3.46 -22.97 25.95
C SER A 768 -2.51 -23.31 24.78
N GLY A 769 -1.33 -23.86 25.10
CA GLY A 769 -0.29 -24.14 24.09
C GLY A 769 -0.73 -25.04 22.93
N ALA A 770 -1.64 -26.00 23.17
CA ALA A 770 -2.21 -26.84 22.11
C ALA A 770 -3.25 -26.07 21.27
N GLU A 771 -4.11 -25.30 21.93
CA GLU A 771 -5.17 -24.50 21.29
C GLU A 771 -4.61 -23.38 20.41
N ILE A 772 -3.47 -22.77 20.78
CA ILE A 772 -2.81 -21.74 19.96
C ILE A 772 -2.53 -22.24 18.53
N ASN A 773 -2.06 -23.48 18.38
CA ASN A 773 -1.77 -24.05 17.07
C ASN A 773 -3.05 -24.33 16.28
N ASP A 774 -4.11 -24.76 16.96
CA ASP A 774 -5.40 -25.01 16.33
C ASP A 774 -6.04 -23.70 15.84
N VAL A 775 -6.05 -22.66 16.68
CA VAL A 775 -6.54 -21.32 16.34
C VAL A 775 -5.73 -20.71 15.20
N ARG A 776 -4.38 -20.76 15.25
CA ARG A 776 -3.53 -20.29 14.14
C ARG A 776 -3.81 -21.01 12.84
N THR A 777 -4.10 -22.31 12.90
CA THR A 777 -4.45 -23.09 11.71
C THR A 777 -5.76 -22.61 11.09
N VAL A 778 -6.78 -22.34 11.91
CA VAL A 778 -8.07 -21.78 11.46
C VAL A 778 -7.87 -20.40 10.84
N LEU A 779 -7.17 -19.50 11.54
CA LEU A 779 -6.92 -18.13 11.06
C LEU A 779 -6.11 -18.10 9.76
N ALA A 780 -5.09 -18.95 9.63
CA ALA A 780 -4.33 -19.10 8.37
C ALA A 780 -5.18 -19.58 7.19
N ASN A 781 -6.34 -20.18 7.46
CA ASN A 781 -7.29 -20.66 6.45
C ASN A 781 -8.57 -19.82 6.39
N ARG A 782 -8.60 -18.61 6.99
CA ARG A 782 -9.79 -17.74 7.01
C ARG A 782 -10.38 -17.45 5.63
N ASN A 783 -9.52 -17.24 4.63
CA ASN A 783 -9.93 -16.95 3.26
C ASN A 783 -10.73 -18.11 2.63
N LYS A 784 -10.64 -19.33 3.18
CA LYS A 784 -11.44 -20.47 2.70
C LYS A 784 -12.91 -20.35 3.07
N PHE A 785 -13.26 -19.53 4.07
CA PHE A 785 -14.64 -19.24 4.46
C PHE A 785 -15.20 -17.97 3.79
N SER A 786 -14.39 -17.25 3.02
CA SER A 786 -14.86 -16.09 2.26
C SER A 786 -15.63 -16.52 1.02
N ASN A 787 -16.83 -15.99 0.84
CA ASN A 787 -17.65 -16.17 -0.37
C ASN A 787 -17.44 -15.04 -1.39
N GLU A 788 -16.36 -14.26 -1.26
CA GLU A 788 -16.04 -13.21 -2.23
C GLU A 788 -15.98 -13.79 -3.65
N LYS A 789 -16.68 -13.13 -4.59
CA LYS A 789 -16.83 -13.55 -6.00
C LYS A 789 -17.54 -14.90 -6.20
N GLY A 790 -18.18 -15.45 -5.17
CA GLY A 790 -18.92 -16.72 -5.27
C GLY A 790 -18.03 -17.96 -5.37
N GLU A 791 -16.76 -17.89 -4.97
CA GLU A 791 -15.84 -19.03 -5.06
C GLU A 791 -16.24 -20.21 -4.16
N LEU A 792 -16.93 -19.95 -3.04
CA LEU A 792 -17.39 -21.00 -2.15
C LEU A 792 -18.44 -21.90 -2.80
N ARG A 793 -19.47 -21.33 -3.44
CA ARG A 793 -20.48 -22.12 -4.16
C ARG A 793 -19.87 -22.99 -5.27
N LYS A 794 -18.82 -22.49 -5.96
CA LYS A 794 -18.10 -23.26 -7.00
C LYS A 794 -17.41 -24.50 -6.42
N LYS A 795 -16.78 -24.37 -5.25
CA LYS A 795 -15.99 -25.44 -4.62
C LYS A 795 -16.84 -26.43 -3.83
N LEU A 796 -17.94 -25.97 -3.22
CA LEU A 796 -18.73 -26.79 -2.31
C LEU A 796 -19.85 -27.57 -3.00
N PHE A 797 -20.44 -27.04 -4.08
CA PHE A 797 -21.59 -27.66 -4.72
C PHE A 797 -21.27 -28.47 -5.97
N LEU A 798 -20.12 -28.25 -6.61
CA LEU A 798 -19.75 -28.92 -7.85
C LEU A 798 -18.45 -29.70 -7.69
N LYS A 799 -18.38 -30.82 -8.42
CA LYS A 799 -17.16 -31.57 -8.67
C LYS A 799 -16.96 -31.67 -10.18
N GLY A 800 -15.97 -30.98 -10.73
CA GLY A 800 -15.75 -30.90 -12.17
C GLY A 800 -15.20 -29.55 -12.62
N PRO A 801 -15.30 -29.21 -13.92
CA PRO A 801 -14.86 -27.95 -14.47
C PRO A 801 -15.52 -26.73 -13.80
N PRO A 802 -14.77 -25.68 -13.43
CA PRO A 802 -15.33 -24.52 -12.72
C PRO A 802 -16.18 -23.61 -13.62
N ASP A 803 -16.09 -23.75 -14.94
CA ASP A 803 -16.79 -22.94 -15.95
C ASP A 803 -18.28 -23.28 -16.10
N ILE A 804 -18.78 -24.33 -15.45
CA ILE A 804 -20.20 -24.71 -15.48
C ILE A 804 -21.09 -23.55 -15.00
N TRP A 805 -20.67 -22.83 -13.96
CA TRP A 805 -21.40 -21.66 -13.48
C TRP A 805 -21.40 -20.51 -14.49
N GLU A 806 -20.27 -20.30 -15.18
CA GLU A 806 -20.17 -19.26 -16.21
C GLU A 806 -21.05 -19.59 -17.41
N LYS A 807 -21.08 -20.87 -17.82
CA LYS A 807 -21.95 -21.37 -18.89
C LYS A 807 -23.43 -21.27 -18.49
N LEU A 808 -23.76 -21.55 -17.23
CA LEU A 808 -25.12 -21.37 -16.70
C LEU A 808 -25.53 -19.90 -16.70
N GLU A 809 -24.65 -19.00 -16.25
CA GLU A 809 -24.86 -17.55 -16.22
C GLU A 809 -25.09 -16.95 -17.61
N LYS A 810 -24.34 -17.43 -18.59
CA LYS A 810 -24.48 -17.03 -20.00
C LYS A 810 -25.70 -17.68 -20.68
N GLY A 811 -26.42 -18.58 -20.00
CA GLY A 811 -27.54 -19.32 -20.59
C GLY A 811 -27.11 -20.34 -21.65
N GLU A 812 -25.84 -20.75 -21.66
CA GLU A 812 -25.29 -21.73 -22.59
C GLU A 812 -25.69 -23.17 -22.22
N ILE A 813 -25.94 -23.43 -20.93
CA ILE A 813 -26.52 -24.69 -20.46
C ILE A 813 -28.04 -24.63 -20.63
N SER A 814 -28.57 -25.46 -21.51
CA SER A 814 -29.99 -25.57 -21.84
C SER A 814 -30.40 -27.02 -22.01
N LEU A 815 -31.71 -27.27 -22.11
CA LEU A 815 -32.29 -28.57 -22.46
C LEU A 815 -32.82 -28.59 -23.89
N THR A 816 -32.88 -27.43 -24.53
CA THR A 816 -33.40 -27.21 -25.88
C THR A 816 -32.63 -26.08 -26.56
N THR A 817 -32.40 -26.18 -27.86
CA THR A 817 -31.79 -25.11 -28.66
C THR A 817 -32.70 -24.69 -29.80
N GLU A 818 -32.80 -23.39 -30.02
CA GLU A 818 -33.48 -22.83 -31.20
C GLU A 818 -32.67 -23.11 -32.49
N ASP A 819 -31.34 -23.21 -32.37
CA ASP A 819 -30.43 -23.60 -33.45
C ASP A 819 -30.16 -25.12 -33.44
N SER A 820 -31.18 -25.87 -33.84
CA SER A 820 -31.14 -27.34 -34.00
C SER A 820 -31.11 -27.80 -35.45
N LYS A 821 -30.60 -26.95 -36.36
CA LYS A 821 -30.62 -27.20 -37.81
C LYS A 821 -29.73 -28.38 -38.21
N ASP A 822 -28.55 -28.49 -37.63
CA ASP A 822 -27.63 -29.59 -37.92
C ASP A 822 -28.21 -30.94 -37.46
N GLU A 823 -28.84 -30.96 -36.28
CA GLU A 823 -29.53 -32.13 -35.74
C GLU A 823 -30.76 -32.50 -36.60
N TYR A 824 -31.55 -31.50 -37.04
CA TYR A 824 -32.65 -31.70 -37.98
C TYR A 824 -32.14 -32.32 -39.29
N GLU A 825 -31.12 -31.73 -39.91
CA GLU A 825 -30.58 -32.20 -41.19
C GLU A 825 -29.98 -33.60 -41.07
N TYR A 826 -29.33 -33.89 -39.95
CA TYR A 826 -28.80 -35.22 -39.66
C TYR A 826 -29.92 -36.27 -39.55
N LEU A 827 -30.93 -36.04 -38.71
CA LEU A 827 -32.05 -36.97 -38.53
C LEU A 827 -32.84 -37.14 -39.82
N LYS A 828 -33.05 -36.06 -40.58
CA LYS A 828 -33.75 -36.11 -41.87
C LYS A 828 -32.98 -36.95 -42.87
N SER A 829 -31.69 -36.66 -43.03
CA SER A 829 -30.78 -37.39 -43.92
C SER A 829 -30.69 -38.86 -43.55
N MET A 830 -30.64 -39.19 -42.25
CA MET A 830 -30.65 -40.57 -41.77
C MET A 830 -31.94 -41.29 -42.16
N MET A 831 -33.11 -40.69 -41.95
CA MET A 831 -34.39 -41.31 -42.30
C MET A 831 -34.58 -41.46 -43.83
N GLU A 832 -34.13 -40.49 -44.62
CA GLU A 832 -34.26 -40.48 -46.08
C GLU A 832 -33.27 -41.43 -46.76
N ARG A 833 -32.00 -41.41 -46.36
CA ARG A 833 -30.93 -42.24 -46.94
C ARG A 833 -31.26 -43.74 -46.89
N TYR A 834 -31.91 -44.17 -45.83
CA TYR A 834 -32.28 -45.57 -45.61
C TYR A 834 -33.77 -45.85 -45.87
N GLU A 835 -34.52 -44.86 -46.39
CA GLU A 835 -35.96 -44.95 -46.67
C GLU A 835 -36.80 -45.46 -45.49
N LEU A 836 -36.36 -45.17 -44.25
CA LEU A 836 -36.93 -45.74 -43.02
C LEU A 836 -38.38 -45.33 -42.79
N LEU A 837 -38.83 -44.24 -43.40
CA LEU A 837 -40.20 -43.79 -43.30
C LEU A 837 -41.16 -44.60 -44.17
N ASN A 838 -40.69 -45.41 -45.13
CA ASN A 838 -41.57 -46.09 -46.09
C ASN A 838 -41.24 -47.59 -46.25
N LEU A 839 -41.01 -48.27 -45.14
CA LEU A 839 -40.78 -49.71 -45.13
C LEU A 839 -42.07 -50.47 -44.84
N TRP A 840 -42.30 -51.49 -45.65
CA TRP A 840 -43.51 -52.31 -45.60
C TRP A 840 -43.16 -53.75 -45.24
N SER A 841 -43.96 -54.33 -44.34
CA SER A 841 -43.87 -55.73 -43.95
C SER A 841 -44.81 -56.54 -44.82
N TYR A 842 -44.30 -57.62 -45.39
CA TYR A 842 -45.04 -58.61 -46.16
C TYR A 842 -44.73 -60.01 -45.65
N GLN A 843 -45.69 -60.91 -45.78
CA GLN A 843 -45.44 -62.33 -45.59
C GLN A 843 -45.36 -63.01 -46.96
N LEU A 844 -44.20 -63.58 -47.29
CA LEU A 844 -44.05 -64.46 -48.44
C LEU A 844 -44.77 -65.78 -48.13
N VAL A 845 -45.70 -66.16 -49.00
CA VAL A 845 -46.48 -67.39 -48.90
C VAL A 845 -46.34 -68.20 -50.19
N GLU A 846 -46.15 -69.50 -50.04
CA GLU A 846 -46.30 -70.45 -51.12
C GLU A 846 -47.77 -70.86 -51.21
N CYS A 847 -48.41 -70.49 -52.30
CA CYS A 847 -49.80 -70.78 -52.55
C CYS A 847 -49.93 -72.08 -53.34
N SER A 848 -50.71 -73.01 -52.80
CA SER A 848 -51.07 -74.27 -53.46
C SER A 848 -52.58 -74.44 -53.57
N PRO A 849 -53.11 -74.79 -54.76
CA PRO A 849 -54.54 -74.96 -54.96
C PRO A 849 -55.03 -76.32 -54.46
N VAL A 850 -56.09 -76.31 -53.65
CA VAL A 850 -56.77 -77.51 -53.13
C VAL A 850 -58.14 -77.64 -53.82
N LYS A 851 -58.45 -78.83 -54.33
CA LYS A 851 -59.74 -79.08 -55.01
C LYS A 851 -60.90 -79.01 -54.02
N THR A 852 -61.98 -78.32 -54.37
CA THR A 852 -63.23 -78.35 -53.61
C THR A 852 -64.17 -79.44 -54.13
N SER A 853 -65.32 -79.62 -53.46
CA SER A 853 -66.38 -80.56 -53.90
C SER A 853 -67.03 -80.16 -55.23
N ARG A 854 -66.83 -78.93 -55.72
CA ARG A 854 -67.31 -78.46 -57.02
C ARG A 854 -66.22 -78.59 -58.07
N ALA A 855 -66.51 -79.31 -59.16
CA ALA A 855 -65.58 -79.47 -60.27
C ALA A 855 -65.16 -78.11 -60.86
N GLY A 856 -63.85 -77.87 -60.94
CA GLY A 856 -63.30 -76.62 -61.46
C GLY A 856 -63.25 -75.44 -60.48
N VAL A 857 -63.63 -75.62 -59.20
CA VAL A 857 -63.48 -74.62 -58.14
C VAL A 857 -62.42 -75.07 -57.14
N TYR A 858 -61.51 -74.17 -56.79
CA TYR A 858 -60.37 -74.45 -55.90
C TYR A 858 -60.42 -73.55 -54.66
N GLN A 859 -59.71 -73.96 -53.62
CA GLN A 859 -59.40 -73.13 -52.45
C GLN A 859 -57.88 -73.01 -52.33
N THR A 860 -57.38 -71.83 -51.97
CA THR A 860 -55.94 -71.61 -51.80
C THR A 860 -55.49 -72.00 -50.40
N GLN A 861 -54.55 -72.95 -50.31
CA GLN A 861 -53.76 -73.16 -49.11
C GLN A 861 -52.51 -72.28 -49.19
N LYS A 862 -52.25 -71.50 -48.14
CA LYS A 862 -51.08 -70.62 -48.03
C LYS A 862 -50.13 -71.16 -46.99
N ASN A 863 -48.92 -71.51 -47.39
CA ASN A 863 -47.86 -71.92 -46.48
C ASN A 863 -46.88 -70.75 -46.31
N PRO A 864 -46.71 -70.19 -45.09
CA PRO A 864 -45.74 -69.14 -44.85
C PRO A 864 -44.31 -69.60 -45.17
N VAL A 865 -43.59 -68.81 -45.96
CA VAL A 865 -42.20 -69.07 -46.36
C VAL A 865 -41.23 -68.18 -45.59
N ALA A 866 -41.44 -66.86 -45.63
CA ALA A 866 -40.57 -65.89 -44.96
C ALA A 866 -41.30 -64.57 -44.71
N ALA A 867 -40.94 -63.85 -43.65
CA ALA A 867 -41.31 -62.44 -43.49
C ALA A 867 -40.33 -61.58 -44.28
N LEU A 868 -40.84 -60.64 -45.06
CA LEU A 868 -40.07 -59.76 -45.93
C LEU A 868 -40.32 -58.30 -45.61
N THR A 869 -39.26 -57.49 -45.67
CA THR A 869 -39.34 -56.03 -45.59
C THR A 869 -39.10 -55.44 -46.97
N SER A 870 -40.02 -54.61 -47.45
CA SER A 870 -39.93 -53.92 -48.74
C SER A 870 -39.73 -52.42 -48.56
N TYR A 871 -38.93 -51.85 -49.46
CA TYR A 871 -38.74 -50.42 -49.66
C TYR A 871 -39.88 -49.89 -50.53
N GLY A 872 -40.97 -49.44 -49.90
CA GLY A 872 -42.20 -49.00 -50.54
C GLY A 872 -43.26 -50.09 -50.71
N GLU A 873 -44.43 -49.69 -51.25
CA GLU A 873 -45.49 -50.62 -51.63
C GLU A 873 -45.09 -51.43 -52.86
N ILE A 874 -45.47 -52.71 -52.89
CA ILE A 874 -45.24 -53.56 -54.05
C ILE A 874 -46.16 -53.16 -55.21
N GLN A 875 -45.65 -53.21 -56.44
CA GLN A 875 -46.44 -53.05 -57.65
C GLN A 875 -47.03 -54.39 -58.05
N MET A 876 -48.32 -54.42 -58.37
CA MET A 876 -49.03 -55.63 -58.78
C MET A 876 -49.54 -55.50 -60.22
N ASP A 877 -48.99 -56.32 -61.11
CA ASP A 877 -49.44 -56.45 -62.49
C ASP A 877 -50.29 -57.71 -62.64
N ARG A 878 -51.46 -57.63 -63.26
CA ARG A 878 -52.32 -58.81 -63.53
C ARG A 878 -52.58 -58.96 -65.02
N MET A 879 -52.10 -60.05 -65.60
CA MET A 879 -52.31 -60.41 -67.00
C MET A 879 -53.25 -61.62 -67.10
N GLU A 880 -54.39 -61.45 -67.73
CA GLU A 880 -55.40 -62.50 -67.90
C GLU A 880 -55.52 -62.91 -69.35
N LYS A 881 -55.33 -64.20 -69.64
CA LYS A 881 -55.49 -64.74 -71.00
C LYS A 881 -56.98 -65.06 -71.20
N LYS A 882 -57.72 -64.14 -71.82
CA LYS A 882 -59.18 -64.26 -72.04
C LYS A 882 -59.56 -65.14 -73.23
N PHE A 883 -58.64 -65.35 -74.18
CA PHE A 883 -58.85 -66.10 -75.41
C PHE A 883 -57.71 -67.09 -75.64
N ASP A 884 -58.02 -68.26 -76.21
CA ASP A 884 -57.02 -69.24 -76.62
C ASP A 884 -56.33 -68.83 -77.94
N ASP A 885 -55.37 -69.63 -78.38
CA ASP A 885 -54.58 -69.34 -79.59
C ASP A 885 -55.41 -69.45 -80.90
N GLN A 886 -56.70 -69.83 -80.79
CA GLN A 886 -57.68 -69.90 -81.88
C GLN A 886 -58.74 -68.78 -81.79
N GLY A 887 -58.64 -67.89 -80.80
CA GLY A 887 -59.58 -66.79 -80.59
C GLY A 887 -60.87 -67.18 -79.87
N GLN A 888 -60.99 -68.39 -79.30
CA GLN A 888 -62.15 -68.80 -78.51
C GLN A 888 -62.02 -68.34 -77.04
N PRO A 889 -63.11 -67.92 -76.38
CA PRO A 889 -63.09 -67.51 -74.98
C PRO A 889 -62.76 -68.69 -74.06
N ILE A 890 -61.80 -68.51 -73.16
CA ILE A 890 -61.41 -69.53 -72.18
C ILE A 890 -62.41 -69.54 -71.02
N ALA A 891 -63.05 -70.69 -70.75
CA ALA A 891 -63.89 -70.87 -69.57
C ALA A 891 -63.01 -70.88 -68.30
N ASN A 892 -63.22 -69.92 -67.39
CA ASN A 892 -62.40 -69.65 -66.20
C ASN A 892 -60.93 -69.33 -66.54
N PRO A 893 -60.65 -68.17 -67.14
CA PRO A 893 -59.29 -67.81 -67.54
C PRO A 893 -58.36 -67.74 -66.32
N SER A 894 -57.14 -68.26 -66.48
CA SER A 894 -56.10 -68.02 -65.50
C SER A 894 -55.50 -66.62 -65.71
N ALA A 895 -55.25 -65.94 -64.60
CA ALA A 895 -54.53 -64.68 -64.58
C ALA A 895 -53.16 -64.90 -63.94
N THR A 896 -52.10 -64.52 -64.63
CA THR A 896 -50.78 -64.40 -64.04
C THR A 896 -50.73 -63.07 -63.29
N VAL A 897 -50.49 -63.13 -61.98
CA VAL A 897 -50.27 -61.97 -61.11
C VAL A 897 -48.79 -61.92 -60.80
N THR A 898 -48.17 -60.80 -61.16
CA THR A 898 -46.75 -60.52 -60.94
C THR A 898 -46.65 -59.40 -59.90
N GLN A 899 -46.04 -59.71 -58.75
CA GLN A 899 -45.77 -58.75 -57.68
C GLN A 899 -44.30 -58.37 -57.71
N LYS A 900 -44.03 -57.08 -57.97
CA LYS A 900 -42.68 -56.54 -58.08
C LYS A 900 -42.43 -55.55 -56.95
N GLY A 901 -41.30 -55.70 -56.28
CA GLY A 901 -40.91 -54.80 -55.21
C GLY A 901 -39.41 -54.80 -55.00
N THR A 902 -38.94 -53.81 -54.26
CA THR A 902 -37.56 -53.79 -53.78
C THR A 902 -37.55 -54.25 -52.34
N PHE A 903 -36.86 -55.35 -52.05
CA PHE A 903 -36.87 -55.99 -50.73
C PHE A 903 -35.49 -55.90 -50.08
N HIS A 904 -35.49 -55.90 -48.75
CA HIS A 904 -34.29 -56.16 -47.97
C HIS A 904 -34.04 -57.67 -47.98
N TRP A 905 -32.90 -58.09 -48.55
CA TRP A 905 -32.58 -59.49 -48.77
C TRP A 905 -31.09 -59.73 -48.49
N ASN A 906 -30.78 -60.60 -47.51
CA ASN A 906 -29.41 -60.94 -47.12
C ASN A 906 -28.52 -59.70 -46.89
N GLY A 907 -29.01 -58.70 -46.14
CA GLY A 907 -28.28 -57.46 -45.87
C GLY A 907 -28.13 -56.49 -47.03
N LYS A 908 -28.84 -56.70 -48.16
CA LYS A 908 -28.79 -55.83 -49.34
C LYS A 908 -30.17 -55.50 -49.87
N ARG A 909 -30.24 -54.38 -50.58
CA ARG A 909 -31.43 -53.94 -51.30
C ARG A 909 -31.48 -54.65 -52.66
N GLU A 910 -32.49 -55.48 -52.89
CA GLU A 910 -32.63 -56.26 -54.13
C GLU A 910 -34.04 -56.16 -54.71
N GLY A 911 -34.14 -55.97 -56.02
CA GLY A 911 -35.40 -56.09 -56.74
C GLY A 911 -35.81 -57.57 -56.83
N ARG A 912 -37.04 -57.89 -56.41
CA ARG A 912 -37.60 -59.24 -56.50
C ARG A 912 -38.96 -59.21 -57.16
N VAL A 913 -39.24 -60.30 -57.86
CA VAL A 913 -40.49 -60.54 -58.57
C VAL A 913 -41.06 -61.86 -58.09
N PHE A 914 -42.30 -61.85 -57.63
CA PHE A 914 -43.04 -63.03 -57.24
C PHE A 914 -44.20 -63.22 -58.21
N GLU A 915 -44.27 -64.39 -58.82
CA GLU A 915 -45.30 -64.72 -59.81
C GLU A 915 -46.21 -65.82 -59.27
N SER A 916 -47.51 -65.58 -59.40
CA SER A 916 -48.54 -66.54 -59.05
C SER A 916 -49.61 -66.60 -60.14
N THR A 917 -50.16 -67.79 -60.34
CA THR A 917 -51.26 -68.02 -61.27
C THR A 917 -52.56 -68.11 -60.49
N HIS A 918 -53.45 -67.15 -60.72
CA HIS A 918 -54.80 -67.08 -60.15
C HIS A 918 -55.79 -67.70 -61.12
N PHE A 919 -56.64 -68.59 -60.63
CA PHE A 919 -57.75 -69.18 -61.38
C PHE A 919 -58.94 -69.37 -60.43
N ASN A 920 -60.03 -69.97 -60.89
CA ASN A 920 -61.32 -70.04 -60.21
C ASN A 920 -61.24 -70.52 -58.72
N GLY A 921 -61.07 -69.56 -57.80
CA GLY A 921 -60.89 -69.76 -56.35
C GLY A 921 -59.50 -70.20 -55.87
N GLY A 922 -58.58 -70.56 -56.78
CA GLY A 922 -57.25 -71.10 -56.45
C GLY A 922 -56.09 -70.22 -56.91
N VAL A 923 -55.03 -70.19 -56.11
CA VAL A 923 -53.75 -69.52 -56.43
C VAL A 923 -52.63 -70.56 -56.37
N LYS A 924 -51.75 -70.55 -57.38
CA LYS A 924 -50.55 -71.40 -57.44
C LYS A 924 -49.30 -70.54 -57.64
N GLY A 925 -48.28 -70.73 -56.82
CA GLY A 925 -46.99 -70.04 -56.94
C GLY A 925 -46.63 -69.22 -55.70
N LEU A 926 -45.59 -68.39 -55.81
CA LEU A 926 -45.15 -67.52 -54.72
C LEU A 926 -45.90 -66.19 -54.79
N MET A 927 -46.38 -65.74 -53.63
CA MET A 927 -47.08 -64.48 -53.49
C MET A 927 -46.66 -63.83 -52.17
N VAL A 928 -46.57 -62.51 -52.15
CA VAL A 928 -46.45 -61.73 -50.91
C VAL A 928 -47.84 -61.23 -50.50
N ASP A 929 -48.20 -61.43 -49.24
CA ASP A 929 -49.48 -61.01 -48.67
C ASP A 929 -49.32 -60.15 -47.41
N ASN A 930 -50.45 -59.60 -46.94
CA ASN A 930 -50.54 -58.80 -45.71
C ASN A 930 -49.63 -57.56 -45.66
N GLY A 931 -49.52 -56.86 -46.79
CA GLY A 931 -48.76 -55.61 -46.89
C GLY A 931 -49.26 -54.55 -45.91
N GLN A 932 -48.42 -54.19 -44.95
CA GLN A 932 -48.67 -53.10 -44.02
C GLN A 932 -47.38 -52.33 -43.72
N LEU A 933 -47.51 -51.05 -43.38
CA LEU A 933 -46.37 -50.26 -42.93
C LEU A 933 -45.77 -50.89 -41.65
N CYS A 934 -44.46 -51.16 -41.69
CA CYS A 934 -43.75 -51.77 -40.56
C CYS A 934 -43.94 -50.95 -39.27
N PRO A 935 -43.96 -51.60 -38.09
CA PRO A 935 -43.98 -50.92 -36.80
C PRO A 935 -42.89 -49.82 -36.70
N GLU A 936 -41.69 -50.11 -37.19
CA GLU A 936 -40.55 -49.20 -37.23
C GLU A 936 -40.86 -47.92 -38.03
N SER A 937 -41.32 -48.05 -39.28
CA SER A 937 -41.69 -46.89 -40.11
C SER A 937 -42.85 -46.10 -39.52
N ARG A 938 -43.81 -46.79 -38.89
CA ARG A 938 -44.95 -46.14 -38.23
C ARG A 938 -44.49 -45.33 -37.01
N PHE A 939 -43.61 -45.90 -36.19
CA PHE A 939 -43.02 -45.22 -35.04
C PHE A 939 -42.23 -43.98 -35.48
N LEU A 940 -41.34 -44.12 -36.46
CA LEU A 940 -40.53 -43.00 -36.96
C LEU A 940 -41.41 -41.84 -37.48
N ARG A 941 -42.47 -42.16 -38.25
CA ARG A 941 -43.44 -41.13 -38.72
C ARG A 941 -44.17 -40.44 -37.57
N LEU A 942 -44.58 -41.17 -36.53
CA LEU A 942 -45.44 -40.63 -35.47
C LEU A 942 -44.67 -39.96 -34.33
N GLN A 943 -43.45 -40.42 -34.04
CA GLN A 943 -42.70 -40.00 -32.86
C GLN A 943 -41.45 -39.18 -33.20
N ILE A 944 -40.83 -39.39 -34.36
CA ILE A 944 -39.58 -38.71 -34.75
C ILE A 944 -39.87 -37.62 -35.79
N ASP A 945 -40.40 -37.96 -36.96
CA ASP A 945 -40.65 -37.01 -38.07
C ASP A 945 -41.64 -35.91 -37.67
N ARG A 946 -42.62 -36.19 -36.80
CA ARG A 946 -43.54 -35.17 -36.24
C ARG A 946 -42.89 -34.14 -35.33
N ARG A 947 -41.72 -34.45 -34.77
CA ARG A 947 -40.94 -33.54 -33.91
C ARG A 947 -39.91 -32.75 -34.71
N MET A 948 -40.02 -32.77 -36.03
CA MET A 948 -39.16 -32.04 -36.93
C MET A 948 -40.02 -31.04 -37.69
N ASP A 949 -39.72 -29.74 -37.56
CA ASP A 949 -40.45 -28.69 -38.29
C ASP A 949 -39.78 -28.45 -39.64
N PRO A 950 -40.43 -28.82 -40.77
CA PRO A 950 -39.85 -28.66 -42.09
C PRO A 950 -39.78 -27.19 -42.54
N ASN A 951 -40.56 -26.29 -41.95
CA ASN A 951 -40.58 -24.87 -42.33
C ASN A 951 -39.38 -24.14 -41.75
N THR A 952 -39.05 -24.40 -40.48
CA THR A 952 -37.92 -23.79 -39.78
C THR A 952 -36.64 -24.62 -39.90
N LYS A 953 -36.74 -25.90 -40.29
CA LYS A 953 -35.65 -26.89 -40.27
C LYS A 953 -35.06 -27.05 -38.87
N THR A 954 -35.91 -27.09 -37.84
CA THR A 954 -35.51 -27.23 -36.44
C THR A 954 -36.25 -28.39 -35.78
N LEU A 955 -35.78 -28.81 -34.62
CA LEU A 955 -36.45 -29.80 -33.78
C LEU A 955 -37.48 -29.12 -32.87
N VAL A 956 -38.63 -29.78 -32.74
CA VAL A 956 -39.72 -29.39 -31.86
C VAL A 956 -39.57 -30.15 -30.54
N GLY A 957 -38.94 -29.50 -29.57
CA GLY A 957 -38.74 -30.02 -28.22
C GLY A 957 -37.37 -30.68 -27.97
N PRO A 958 -37.14 -31.18 -26.74
CA PRO A 958 -35.86 -31.75 -26.31
C PRO A 958 -35.53 -33.10 -26.95
N LEU A 959 -34.26 -33.32 -27.30
CA LEU A 959 -33.77 -34.64 -27.75
C LEU A 959 -33.92 -35.73 -26.68
N MET A 960 -33.81 -35.38 -25.39
CA MET A 960 -34.01 -36.33 -24.29
C MET A 960 -35.44 -36.88 -24.25
N GLU A 961 -36.46 -36.03 -24.44
CA GLU A 961 -37.85 -36.50 -24.53
C GLU A 961 -38.07 -37.41 -25.75
N MET A 962 -37.31 -37.19 -26.84
CA MET A 962 -37.35 -38.07 -28.01
C MET A 962 -36.76 -39.43 -27.68
N LEU A 963 -35.64 -39.44 -26.95
CA LEU A 963 -34.98 -40.66 -26.49
C LEU A 963 -35.85 -41.45 -25.52
N GLU A 964 -36.51 -40.79 -24.56
CA GLU A 964 -37.44 -41.45 -23.62
C GLU A 964 -38.57 -42.17 -24.35
N VAL A 965 -39.11 -41.56 -25.41
CA VAL A 965 -40.14 -42.19 -26.26
C VAL A 965 -39.59 -43.39 -27.03
N VAL A 966 -38.37 -43.30 -27.56
CA VAL A 966 -37.68 -44.44 -28.19
C VAL A 966 -37.51 -45.59 -27.21
N ILE A 967 -37.06 -45.31 -25.99
CA ILE A 967 -36.82 -46.33 -24.95
C ILE A 967 -38.14 -47.00 -24.53
N ALA A 968 -39.17 -46.20 -24.29
CA ALA A 968 -40.46 -46.68 -23.79
C ALA A 968 -41.26 -47.51 -24.81
N ASP A 969 -41.02 -47.35 -26.11
CA ASP A 969 -41.77 -48.05 -27.16
C ASP A 969 -41.51 -49.56 -27.17
N GLN A 970 -42.57 -50.37 -27.21
CA GLN A 970 -42.47 -51.84 -27.20
C GLN A 970 -42.71 -52.46 -28.58
N THR A 971 -42.91 -51.64 -29.62
CA THR A 971 -43.36 -52.09 -30.94
C THR A 971 -42.24 -52.18 -31.97
N ILE A 972 -41.15 -51.41 -31.79
CA ILE A 972 -39.99 -51.41 -32.68
C ILE A 972 -38.93 -52.43 -32.27
N SER A 973 -38.14 -52.91 -33.24
CA SER A 973 -37.00 -53.79 -32.97
C SER A 973 -36.00 -53.23 -31.94
N PRO A 974 -35.49 -54.04 -30.99
CA PRO A 974 -34.44 -53.63 -30.04
C PRO A 974 -33.16 -53.10 -30.72
N LEU A 975 -32.85 -53.59 -31.92
CA LEU A 975 -31.69 -53.13 -32.70
C LEU A 975 -31.90 -51.72 -33.24
N LEU A 976 -33.08 -51.43 -33.79
CA LEU A 976 -33.40 -50.07 -34.23
C LEU A 976 -33.48 -49.11 -33.03
N LYS A 977 -34.05 -49.58 -31.91
CA LYS A 977 -34.09 -48.82 -30.67
C LYS A 977 -32.69 -48.47 -30.17
N ALA A 978 -31.76 -49.44 -30.14
CA ALA A 978 -30.36 -49.20 -29.78
C ALA A 978 -29.65 -48.26 -30.75
N TYR A 979 -29.88 -48.40 -32.05
CA TYR A 979 -29.36 -47.47 -33.05
C TYR A 979 -29.83 -46.04 -32.77
N LEU A 980 -31.14 -45.83 -32.61
CA LEU A 980 -31.71 -44.51 -32.30
C LEU A 980 -31.22 -43.97 -30.96
N HIS A 981 -31.10 -44.81 -29.92
CA HIS A 981 -30.56 -44.40 -28.62
C HIS A 981 -29.14 -43.86 -28.78
N MET A 982 -28.26 -44.61 -29.46
CA MET A 982 -26.89 -44.17 -29.69
C MET A 982 -26.82 -42.89 -30.52
N GLU A 983 -27.56 -42.81 -31.63
CA GLU A 983 -27.54 -41.63 -32.51
C GLU A 983 -28.07 -40.37 -31.80
N LEU A 984 -29.13 -40.49 -31.00
CA LEU A 984 -29.67 -39.35 -30.25
C LEU A 984 -28.69 -38.86 -29.18
N VAL A 985 -28.03 -39.78 -28.45
CA VAL A 985 -27.03 -39.39 -27.45
C VAL A 985 -25.80 -38.78 -28.10
N GLU A 986 -25.31 -39.35 -29.21
CA GLU A 986 -24.18 -38.79 -29.96
C GLU A 986 -24.51 -37.42 -30.57
N LEU A 987 -25.76 -37.18 -30.98
CA LEU A 987 -26.21 -35.83 -31.37
C LEU A 987 -26.18 -34.86 -30.19
N MET A 988 -26.70 -35.25 -29.03
CA MET A 988 -26.67 -34.41 -27.84
C MET A 988 -25.23 -34.09 -27.43
N LYS A 989 -24.30 -35.06 -27.51
CA LYS A 989 -22.87 -34.89 -27.21
C LYS A 989 -22.12 -33.96 -28.17
N LYS A 990 -22.64 -33.66 -29.36
CA LYS A 990 -22.04 -32.63 -30.24
C LYS A 990 -22.23 -31.21 -29.72
N LYS A 991 -23.33 -30.96 -29.00
CA LYS A 991 -23.64 -29.69 -28.32
C LYS A 991 -24.10 -30.00 -26.89
N PRO A 992 -23.21 -30.52 -26.01
CA PRO A 992 -23.60 -31.13 -24.74
C PRO A 992 -24.27 -30.15 -23.79
N ALA A 993 -23.81 -28.89 -23.76
CA ALA A 993 -24.42 -27.83 -22.97
C ALA A 993 -25.83 -27.45 -23.48
N ALA A 994 -26.02 -27.37 -24.80
CA ALA A 994 -27.30 -26.98 -25.41
C ALA A 994 -28.41 -28.03 -25.23
N TRP A 995 -28.01 -29.29 -25.05
CA TRP A 995 -28.91 -30.43 -24.85
C TRP A 995 -28.88 -30.98 -23.42
N GLY A 996 -28.09 -30.39 -22.53
CA GLY A 996 -28.09 -30.70 -21.10
C GLY A 996 -27.56 -32.09 -20.74
N VAL A 997 -26.67 -32.67 -21.55
CA VAL A 997 -26.21 -34.07 -21.40
C VAL A 997 -25.73 -34.36 -19.98
N ALA A 998 -24.94 -33.46 -19.41
CA ALA A 998 -24.35 -33.56 -18.09
C ALA A 998 -25.36 -33.49 -16.93
N LEU A 999 -26.59 -33.02 -17.20
CA LEU A 999 -27.61 -32.77 -16.19
C LEU A 999 -28.38 -34.04 -15.80
N SER A 1000 -28.23 -35.13 -16.57
CA SER A 1000 -28.83 -36.44 -16.27
C SER A 1000 -27.74 -37.49 -16.06
N SER A 1001 -27.54 -37.87 -14.81
CA SER A 1001 -26.63 -38.97 -14.44
C SER A 1001 -27.12 -40.32 -14.96
N GLN A 1002 -28.45 -40.50 -15.06
CA GLN A 1002 -29.04 -41.72 -15.60
C GLN A 1002 -28.74 -41.86 -17.10
N LEU A 1003 -28.86 -40.79 -17.87
CA LEU A 1003 -28.57 -40.80 -19.31
C LEU A 1003 -27.14 -41.28 -19.59
N LEU A 1004 -26.16 -40.74 -18.87
CA LEU A 1004 -24.75 -41.09 -19.04
C LEU A 1004 -24.47 -42.55 -18.69
N ARG A 1005 -24.99 -43.01 -17.54
CA ARG A 1005 -24.83 -44.41 -17.08
C ARG A 1005 -25.50 -45.40 -18.03
N ASP A 1006 -26.73 -45.12 -18.41
CA ASP A 1006 -27.51 -46.00 -19.29
C ASP A 1006 -26.86 -46.07 -20.68
N TYR A 1007 -26.33 -44.95 -21.20
CA TYR A 1007 -25.58 -44.93 -22.46
C TYR A 1007 -24.25 -45.70 -22.40
N GLU A 1008 -23.50 -45.55 -21.32
CA GLU A 1008 -22.26 -46.32 -21.09
C GLU A 1008 -22.54 -47.83 -21.00
N GLU A 1009 -23.61 -48.22 -20.30
CA GLU A 1009 -24.03 -49.62 -20.24
C GLU A 1009 -24.44 -50.15 -21.62
N LEU A 1010 -25.19 -49.37 -22.42
CA LEU A 1010 -25.59 -49.75 -23.78
C LEU A 1010 -24.37 -49.98 -24.68
N THR A 1011 -23.45 -49.01 -24.72
CA THR A 1011 -22.24 -49.10 -25.57
C THR A 1011 -21.37 -50.29 -25.19
N THR A 1012 -21.27 -50.59 -23.89
CA THR A 1012 -20.54 -51.75 -23.35
C THR A 1012 -21.16 -53.08 -23.77
N LYS A 1013 -22.49 -53.18 -23.86
CA LYS A 1013 -23.19 -54.40 -24.31
C LYS A 1013 -23.12 -54.60 -25.82
N VAL A 1014 -23.21 -53.53 -26.60
CA VAL A 1014 -23.34 -53.59 -28.06
C VAL A 1014 -22.02 -53.96 -28.75
N LYS A 1015 -20.86 -53.44 -28.28
CA LYS A 1015 -19.48 -53.72 -28.76
C LYS A 1015 -19.18 -53.55 -30.26
N VAL A 1016 -20.18 -53.55 -31.14
CA VAL A 1016 -20.11 -53.46 -32.60
C VAL A 1016 -21.11 -52.41 -33.08
N ARG A 1017 -20.73 -51.57 -34.04
CA ARG A 1017 -21.61 -50.52 -34.56
C ARG A 1017 -22.86 -51.12 -35.23
N ILE A 1018 -24.05 -50.81 -34.69
CA ILE A 1018 -25.34 -51.17 -35.27
C ILE A 1018 -25.69 -50.21 -36.41
N ARG A 1019 -26.27 -50.73 -37.50
CA ARG A 1019 -26.81 -49.98 -38.63
C ARG A 1019 -28.33 -49.87 -38.56
N PRO A 1020 -28.93 -48.84 -39.16
CA PRO A 1020 -30.39 -48.61 -39.13
C PRO A 1020 -31.22 -49.70 -39.82
N THR A 1021 -30.59 -50.62 -40.56
CA THR A 1021 -31.26 -51.71 -41.30
C THR A 1021 -30.93 -53.10 -40.75
N ASP A 1022 -30.02 -53.23 -39.78
CA ASP A 1022 -29.59 -54.54 -39.25
C ASP A 1022 -30.75 -55.35 -38.64
N TRP A 1023 -31.77 -54.67 -38.13
CA TRP A 1023 -32.98 -55.31 -37.60
C TRP A 1023 -33.78 -56.09 -38.65
N MET A 1024 -33.58 -55.80 -39.95
CA MET A 1024 -34.26 -56.50 -41.04
C MET A 1024 -33.67 -57.89 -41.30
N ASP A 1025 -32.43 -58.15 -40.84
CA ASP A 1025 -31.75 -59.44 -40.96
C ASP A 1025 -31.83 -60.23 -39.64
N GLY A 1026 -33.05 -60.63 -39.25
CA GLY A 1026 -33.33 -61.20 -37.93
C GLY A 1026 -32.49 -62.42 -37.53
N GLN A 1027 -31.96 -63.18 -38.50
CA GLN A 1027 -31.09 -64.33 -38.21
C GLN A 1027 -29.63 -63.93 -37.94
N ALA A 1028 -29.11 -62.89 -38.60
CA ALA A 1028 -27.72 -62.46 -38.47
C ALA A 1028 -27.45 -61.77 -37.12
N TYR A 1029 -28.46 -61.12 -36.55
CA TYR A 1029 -28.34 -60.32 -35.33
C TYR A 1029 -29.16 -60.85 -34.14
N LYS A 1030 -29.59 -62.12 -34.19
CA LYS A 1030 -30.46 -62.73 -33.18
C LYS A 1030 -29.91 -62.64 -31.76
N GLU A 1031 -28.61 -62.88 -31.57
CA GLU A 1031 -27.97 -62.86 -30.25
C GLU A 1031 -27.93 -61.45 -29.67
N ILE A 1032 -27.50 -60.46 -30.46
CA ILE A 1032 -27.45 -59.05 -30.04
C ILE A 1032 -28.86 -58.52 -29.77
N ALA A 1033 -29.84 -58.88 -30.60
CA ALA A 1033 -31.24 -58.50 -30.40
C ALA A 1033 -31.79 -59.02 -29.06
N ALA A 1034 -31.43 -60.24 -28.65
CA ALA A 1034 -31.84 -60.81 -27.36
C ALA A 1034 -31.20 -60.07 -26.17
N VAL A 1035 -29.90 -59.75 -26.25
CA VAL A 1035 -29.19 -58.96 -25.22
C VAL A 1035 -29.82 -57.57 -25.08
N LEU A 1036 -30.12 -56.91 -26.20
CA LEU A 1036 -30.75 -55.59 -26.22
C LEU A 1036 -32.19 -55.63 -25.69
N ALA A 1037 -32.96 -56.66 -26.03
CA ALA A 1037 -34.31 -56.83 -25.49
C ALA A 1037 -34.28 -56.91 -23.95
N GLN A 1038 -33.38 -57.73 -23.41
CA GLN A 1038 -33.21 -57.84 -21.96
C GLN A 1038 -32.76 -56.51 -21.32
N TYR A 1039 -31.82 -55.81 -21.96
CA TYR A 1039 -31.38 -54.50 -21.47
C TYR A 1039 -32.54 -53.49 -21.41
N TYR A 1040 -33.34 -53.35 -22.48
CA TYR A 1040 -34.45 -52.41 -22.49
C TYR A 1040 -35.62 -52.82 -21.58
N GLU A 1041 -35.81 -54.11 -21.34
CA GLU A 1041 -36.77 -54.62 -20.35
C GLU A 1041 -36.34 -54.23 -18.92
N GLN A 1042 -35.06 -54.37 -18.59
CA GLN A 1042 -34.48 -53.93 -17.32
C GLN A 1042 -34.49 -52.41 -17.17
N LEU A 1043 -34.23 -51.69 -18.27
CA LEU A 1043 -34.16 -50.24 -18.29
C LEU A 1043 -35.52 -49.58 -18.04
N GLY A 1044 -36.59 -50.18 -18.58
CA GLY A 1044 -37.97 -49.70 -18.38
C GLY A 1044 -38.20 -48.29 -18.93
N LYS A 1045 -39.08 -47.53 -18.26
CA LYS A 1045 -39.30 -46.10 -18.55
C LYS A 1045 -38.26 -45.26 -17.81
N ARG A 1046 -37.74 -44.23 -18.46
CA ARG A 1046 -36.75 -43.30 -17.92
C ARG A 1046 -37.25 -41.87 -17.96
N ASP A 1047 -36.72 -41.06 -17.03
CA ASP A 1047 -37.06 -39.66 -16.82
C ASP A 1047 -35.79 -38.78 -16.93
N TYR A 1048 -35.04 -38.92 -18.02
CA TYR A 1048 -33.84 -38.13 -18.29
C TYR A 1048 -34.15 -36.63 -18.39
N PHE A 1049 -35.20 -36.24 -19.12
CA PHE A 1049 -35.57 -34.84 -19.28
C PHE A 1049 -36.09 -34.22 -17.97
N PRO A 1050 -37.00 -34.88 -17.20
CA PRO A 1050 -37.36 -34.40 -15.87
C PRO A 1050 -36.18 -34.33 -14.90
N GLU A 1051 -35.24 -35.28 -14.94
CA GLU A 1051 -34.01 -35.25 -14.13
C GLU A 1051 -33.14 -34.05 -14.51
N SER A 1052 -32.86 -33.87 -15.80
CA SER A 1052 -32.07 -32.73 -16.28
C SER A 1052 -32.71 -31.37 -15.95
N ARG A 1053 -34.05 -31.28 -16.01
CA ARG A 1053 -34.80 -30.08 -15.59
C ARG A 1053 -34.69 -29.82 -14.10
N PHE A 1054 -34.75 -30.87 -13.29
CA PHE A 1054 -34.52 -30.79 -11.86
C PHE A 1054 -33.10 -30.31 -11.55
N THR A 1055 -32.08 -30.92 -12.15
CA THR A 1055 -30.67 -30.57 -11.96
C THR A 1055 -30.38 -29.14 -12.43
N LEU A 1056 -30.91 -28.72 -13.59
CA LEU A 1056 -30.74 -27.36 -14.10
C LEU A 1056 -31.34 -26.32 -13.16
N ASP A 1057 -32.53 -26.58 -12.63
CA ASP A 1057 -33.16 -25.68 -11.67
C ASP A 1057 -32.39 -25.64 -10.36
N LEU A 1058 -31.97 -26.81 -9.85
CA LEU A 1058 -31.17 -26.92 -8.63
C LEU A 1058 -29.88 -26.10 -8.78
N LEU A 1059 -29.16 -26.22 -9.89
CA LEU A 1059 -28.00 -25.37 -10.20
C LEU A 1059 -28.37 -23.89 -10.18
N GLY A 1060 -29.41 -23.48 -10.90
CA GLY A 1060 -29.84 -22.08 -10.95
C GLY A 1060 -30.22 -21.50 -9.59
N GLN A 1061 -30.68 -22.33 -8.65
CA GLN A 1061 -30.91 -21.93 -7.26
C GLN A 1061 -29.61 -21.90 -6.44
N LEU A 1062 -28.79 -22.94 -6.53
CA LEU A 1062 -27.48 -23.04 -5.84
C LEU A 1062 -26.53 -21.89 -6.21
N GLN A 1063 -26.64 -21.36 -7.43
CA GLN A 1063 -25.87 -20.20 -7.88
C GLN A 1063 -26.14 -18.93 -7.04
N LYS A 1064 -27.36 -18.80 -6.51
CA LYS A 1064 -27.86 -17.62 -5.80
C LYS A 1064 -27.79 -17.75 -4.28
N ILE A 1065 -27.31 -18.88 -3.79
CA ILE A 1065 -27.17 -19.16 -2.36
C ILE A 1065 -26.04 -18.32 -1.78
N ASP A 1066 -26.27 -17.87 -0.55
CA ASP A 1066 -25.22 -17.36 0.31
C ASP A 1066 -24.94 -18.32 1.49
N PHE A 1067 -23.85 -18.08 2.20
CA PHE A 1067 -23.45 -18.90 3.34
C PHE A 1067 -23.58 -18.10 4.64
N GLN A 1068 -24.19 -18.71 5.65
CA GLN A 1068 -24.34 -18.12 6.98
C GLN A 1068 -23.52 -18.90 8.01
N TYR A 1069 -23.06 -18.18 9.02
CA TYR A 1069 -22.45 -18.78 10.21
C TYR A 1069 -23.51 -19.52 11.03
N VAL A 1070 -23.25 -20.78 11.37
CA VAL A 1070 -24.16 -21.63 12.14
C VAL A 1070 -23.57 -22.13 13.46
N GLY A 1071 -22.31 -21.81 13.73
CA GLY A 1071 -21.61 -22.24 14.92
C GLY A 1071 -20.13 -22.51 14.68
N TYR A 1072 -19.51 -23.26 15.58
CA TYR A 1072 -18.08 -23.55 15.55
C TYR A 1072 -17.76 -24.93 16.14
N VAL A 1073 -16.51 -25.35 16.01
CA VAL A 1073 -15.98 -26.57 16.62
C VAL A 1073 -15.23 -26.17 17.89
N ASP A 1074 -15.58 -26.74 19.04
CA ASP A 1074 -14.89 -26.43 20.30
C ASP A 1074 -13.49 -27.06 20.37
N SER A 1075 -12.74 -26.79 21.44
CA SER A 1075 -11.37 -27.31 21.63
C SER A 1075 -11.31 -28.83 21.77
N SER A 1076 -12.44 -29.50 22.04
CA SER A 1076 -12.54 -30.96 22.07
C SER A 1076 -12.86 -31.58 20.71
N GLY A 1077 -13.08 -30.75 19.67
CA GLY A 1077 -13.46 -31.21 18.34
C GLY A 1077 -14.96 -31.44 18.16
N LEU A 1078 -15.80 -30.99 19.11
CA LEU A 1078 -17.25 -31.15 19.04
C LEU A 1078 -17.92 -29.92 18.42
N GLN A 1079 -18.96 -30.14 17.62
CA GLN A 1079 -19.71 -29.05 16.97
C GLN A 1079 -20.63 -28.36 17.99
N LYS A 1080 -20.58 -27.03 18.02
CA LYS A 1080 -21.44 -26.14 18.79
C LYS A 1080 -22.22 -25.27 17.83
N PHE A 1081 -23.52 -25.52 17.70
CA PHE A 1081 -24.39 -24.73 16.85
C PHE A 1081 -24.99 -23.56 17.63
N SER A 1082 -25.11 -22.40 16.98
CA SER A 1082 -25.76 -21.21 17.54
C SER A 1082 -27.28 -21.41 17.65
N ALA A 1083 -27.85 -22.27 16.81
CA ALA A 1083 -29.27 -22.61 16.76
C ALA A 1083 -29.49 -24.10 16.48
N THR A 1084 -30.56 -24.47 15.78
CA THR A 1084 -30.80 -25.85 15.34
C THR A 1084 -29.74 -26.29 14.32
N ALA A 1085 -29.19 -27.50 14.51
CA ALA A 1085 -28.20 -28.05 13.60
C ALA A 1085 -28.77 -28.16 12.17
N PRO A 1086 -28.11 -27.56 11.16
CA PRO A 1086 -28.53 -27.67 9.78
C PRO A 1086 -28.32 -29.09 9.23
N SER A 1087 -29.06 -29.45 8.18
CA SER A 1087 -28.96 -30.77 7.54
C SER A 1087 -27.60 -31.02 6.90
N ILE A 1088 -27.01 -29.98 6.32
CA ILE A 1088 -25.65 -29.96 5.79
C ILE A 1088 -24.95 -28.68 6.25
N PHE A 1089 -23.69 -28.82 6.63
CA PHE A 1089 -22.80 -27.72 6.99
C PHE A 1089 -21.36 -28.08 6.61
N TRP A 1090 -20.50 -27.06 6.57
CA TRP A 1090 -19.09 -27.20 6.24
C TRP A 1090 -18.22 -26.61 7.33
N GLY A 1091 -17.07 -27.24 7.53
CA GLY A 1091 -16.01 -26.79 8.42
C GLY A 1091 -14.65 -27.22 7.87
N LEU A 1092 -13.59 -26.68 8.46
CA LEU A 1092 -12.22 -26.98 8.05
C LEU A 1092 -11.82 -28.39 8.49
N GLU A 1093 -11.37 -29.22 7.57
CA GLU A 1093 -10.88 -30.57 7.87
C GLU A 1093 -9.59 -30.56 8.71
N LYS A 1094 -9.51 -31.45 9.69
CA LYS A 1094 -8.29 -31.71 10.46
C LYS A 1094 -7.34 -32.62 9.67
N GLY A 1095 -6.17 -32.12 9.28
CA GLY A 1095 -5.14 -32.91 8.58
C GLY A 1095 -4.62 -32.24 7.31
N GLY A 1096 -4.06 -33.05 6.39
CA GLY A 1096 -3.28 -32.58 5.24
C GLY A 1096 -4.07 -31.84 4.15
N GLY A 1097 -5.39 -32.00 4.09
CA GLY A 1097 -6.23 -31.29 3.12
C GLY A 1097 -6.49 -29.84 3.51
N ARG A 1098 -6.80 -29.59 4.80
CA ARG A 1098 -7.26 -28.29 5.32
C ARG A 1098 -8.33 -27.65 4.42
N GLN A 1099 -9.18 -28.44 3.78
CA GLN A 1099 -10.25 -27.94 2.92
C GLN A 1099 -11.54 -27.83 3.73
N LEU A 1100 -12.50 -27.08 3.21
CA LEU A 1100 -13.85 -27.15 3.75
C LEU A 1100 -14.47 -28.47 3.32
N VAL A 1101 -14.85 -29.28 4.30
CA VAL A 1101 -15.44 -30.60 4.07
C VAL A 1101 -16.88 -30.61 4.55
N GLN A 1102 -17.71 -31.29 3.76
CA GLN A 1102 -19.14 -31.41 4.02
C GLN A 1102 -19.37 -32.35 5.20
N ALA A 1103 -20.23 -31.93 6.12
CA ALA A 1103 -20.81 -32.76 7.17
C ALA A 1103 -22.32 -32.81 7.03
N SER A 1104 -22.89 -33.88 7.57
CA SER A 1104 -24.33 -34.05 7.75
C SER A 1104 -24.59 -34.67 9.11
N ALA A 1105 -25.86 -34.68 9.53
CA ALA A 1105 -26.28 -35.37 10.75
C ALA A 1105 -25.92 -36.88 10.77
N ARG A 1106 -25.66 -37.50 9.62
CA ARG A 1106 -25.32 -38.93 9.48
C ARG A 1106 -23.82 -39.20 9.37
N SER A 1107 -23.02 -38.19 9.04
CA SER A 1107 -21.59 -38.31 8.80
C SER A 1107 -20.92 -36.97 9.07
N SER A 1108 -20.08 -36.91 10.11
CA SER A 1108 -19.23 -35.76 10.38
C SER A 1108 -17.77 -36.17 10.20
N PRO A 1109 -17.02 -35.51 9.31
CA PRO A 1109 -15.57 -35.63 9.25
C PRO A 1109 -14.94 -35.04 10.51
N ASN A 1110 -13.66 -35.35 10.71
CA ASN A 1110 -12.88 -34.81 11.82
C ASN A 1110 -12.52 -33.35 11.51
N PHE A 1111 -13.22 -32.40 12.12
CA PHE A 1111 -12.95 -30.98 11.91
C PHE A 1111 -11.77 -30.49 12.73
N GLN A 1112 -11.11 -29.46 12.24
CA GLN A 1112 -10.10 -28.70 12.96
C GLN A 1112 -10.76 -28.01 14.17
N PRO A 1113 -10.25 -28.21 15.40
CA PRO A 1113 -10.73 -27.46 16.56
C PRO A 1113 -10.71 -25.96 16.31
N HIS A 1114 -11.68 -25.25 16.88
CA HIS A 1114 -11.97 -23.82 16.65
C HIS A 1114 -12.44 -23.46 15.23
N SER A 1115 -12.60 -24.42 14.31
CA SER A 1115 -13.13 -24.12 12.97
C SER A 1115 -14.53 -23.50 13.06
N PRO A 1116 -14.81 -22.39 12.37
CA PRO A 1116 -16.18 -21.96 12.16
C PRO A 1116 -16.93 -23.00 11.31
N LEU A 1117 -18.24 -23.05 11.50
CA LEU A 1117 -19.18 -23.88 10.75
C LEU A 1117 -20.11 -22.97 9.96
N ILE A 1118 -20.23 -23.24 8.66
CA ILE A 1118 -21.10 -22.50 7.75
C ILE A 1118 -22.16 -23.42 7.17
N ALA A 1119 -23.33 -22.88 6.85
CA ALA A 1119 -24.37 -23.57 6.11
C ALA A 1119 -24.98 -22.65 5.04
N ALA A 1120 -25.64 -23.24 4.05
CA ALA A 1120 -26.34 -22.48 3.02
C ALA A 1120 -27.54 -21.73 3.61
N SER A 1121 -27.79 -20.53 3.10
CA SER A 1121 -28.98 -19.72 3.36
C SER A 1121 -29.55 -19.23 2.01
N PRO A 1122 -30.80 -19.57 1.66
CA PRO A 1122 -31.75 -20.43 2.40
C PRO A 1122 -31.29 -21.90 2.48
N SER A 1123 -31.99 -22.71 3.28
CA SER A 1123 -31.56 -24.09 3.54
C SER A 1123 -31.65 -24.97 2.29
N LEU A 1124 -30.72 -25.93 2.15
CA LEU A 1124 -30.68 -26.80 0.97
C LEU A 1124 -31.93 -27.69 0.83
N ASP A 1125 -32.57 -28.06 1.93
CA ASP A 1125 -33.82 -28.83 1.90
C ASP A 1125 -34.97 -28.04 1.30
N GLU A 1126 -35.04 -26.73 1.56
CA GLU A 1126 -36.03 -25.84 0.95
C GLU A 1126 -35.79 -25.70 -0.56
N ILE A 1127 -34.53 -25.49 -0.95
CA ILE A 1127 -34.12 -25.38 -2.35
C ILE A 1127 -34.42 -26.66 -3.12
N LEU A 1128 -34.05 -27.80 -2.54
CA LEU A 1128 -34.30 -29.12 -3.11
C LEU A 1128 -35.81 -29.33 -3.31
N SER A 1129 -36.63 -28.97 -2.32
CA SER A 1129 -38.09 -29.08 -2.38
C SER A 1129 -38.68 -28.19 -3.49
N GLN A 1130 -38.16 -26.98 -3.67
CA GLN A 1130 -38.55 -26.08 -4.76
C GLN A 1130 -38.20 -26.67 -6.14
N SER A 1131 -37.00 -27.23 -6.30
CA SER A 1131 -36.57 -27.84 -7.56
C SER A 1131 -37.40 -29.06 -7.94
N TYR A 1132 -37.75 -29.93 -6.98
CA TYR A 1132 -38.68 -31.03 -7.22
C TYR A 1132 -40.05 -30.55 -7.71
N SER A 1133 -40.61 -29.52 -7.07
CA SER A 1133 -41.88 -28.91 -7.46
C SER A 1133 -41.82 -28.36 -8.89
N LYS A 1134 -40.77 -27.62 -9.25
CA LYS A 1134 -40.63 -27.01 -10.58
C LYS A 1134 -40.39 -28.03 -11.70
N ALA A 1135 -39.70 -29.12 -11.38
CA ALA A 1135 -39.52 -30.24 -12.29
C ALA A 1135 -40.81 -31.08 -12.45
N LYS A 1136 -41.82 -30.87 -11.61
CA LYS A 1136 -43.07 -31.66 -11.53
C LYS A 1136 -42.82 -33.13 -11.20
N VAL A 1137 -41.88 -33.37 -10.29
CA VAL A 1137 -41.46 -34.71 -9.88
C VAL A 1137 -41.71 -34.91 -8.39
N GLN A 1138 -42.01 -36.13 -7.96
CA GLN A 1138 -42.21 -36.44 -6.53
C GLN A 1138 -40.95 -36.12 -5.72
N SER A 1139 -41.12 -35.43 -4.59
CA SER A 1139 -40.02 -35.08 -3.70
C SER A 1139 -39.26 -36.34 -3.23
N GLY A 1140 -37.93 -36.27 -3.28
CA GLY A 1140 -37.04 -37.36 -2.92
C GLY A 1140 -36.80 -38.43 -4.00
N LYS A 1141 -37.41 -38.31 -5.19
CA LYS A 1141 -37.23 -39.29 -6.28
C LYS A 1141 -35.77 -39.45 -6.72
N TYR A 1142 -35.00 -38.36 -6.74
CA TYR A 1142 -33.59 -38.35 -7.16
C TYR A 1142 -32.62 -38.40 -5.97
N GLY A 1143 -33.12 -38.57 -4.73
CA GLY A 1143 -32.30 -38.62 -3.52
C GLY A 1143 -32.48 -37.41 -2.59
N THR A 1144 -31.74 -37.45 -1.47
CA THR A 1144 -31.64 -36.36 -0.50
C THR A 1144 -30.53 -35.39 -0.85
N VAL A 1145 -30.42 -34.26 -0.15
CA VAL A 1145 -29.36 -33.26 -0.38
C VAL A 1145 -27.96 -33.89 -0.31
N SER A 1146 -27.73 -34.80 0.64
CA SER A 1146 -26.43 -35.48 0.81
C SER A 1146 -26.11 -36.49 -0.29
N ASP A 1147 -27.12 -36.99 -1.00
CA ASP A 1147 -26.94 -37.92 -2.12
C ASP A 1147 -26.63 -37.17 -3.43
N LEU A 1148 -27.04 -35.91 -3.51
CA LEU A 1148 -26.95 -35.07 -4.72
C LEU A 1148 -25.74 -34.13 -4.73
N LEU A 1149 -25.29 -33.68 -3.54
CA LEU A 1149 -24.20 -32.71 -3.41
C LEU A 1149 -22.89 -33.35 -2.91
N PRO A 1150 -21.75 -33.03 -3.54
CA PRO A 1150 -21.61 -32.15 -4.71
C PRO A 1150 -22.10 -32.81 -6.01
N ILE A 1151 -22.65 -32.01 -6.93
CA ILE A 1151 -23.07 -32.48 -8.26
C ILE A 1151 -21.82 -32.79 -9.08
N ASP A 1152 -21.73 -34.02 -9.56
CA ASP A 1152 -20.55 -34.52 -10.28
C ASP A 1152 -20.68 -34.30 -11.79
N PHE A 1153 -19.91 -33.35 -12.30
CA PHE A 1153 -19.72 -33.04 -13.72
C PHE A 1153 -18.34 -33.47 -14.23
N SER A 1154 -17.64 -34.35 -13.52
CA SER A 1154 -16.32 -34.82 -13.95
C SER A 1154 -16.36 -35.71 -15.21
N GLN A 1155 -17.55 -36.15 -15.63
CA GLN A 1155 -17.76 -36.98 -16.81
C GLN A 1155 -18.14 -36.18 -18.07
N ASP A 1156 -18.18 -34.85 -17.97
CA ASP A 1156 -18.58 -33.94 -19.06
C ASP A 1156 -17.43 -33.58 -20.01
#